data_AF-A0A8T6H1A2-F1
#
_entry.id   AF-A0A8T6H1A2-F1
#
_cell.length_a   1.000
_cell.length_b   1.000
_cell.length_c   1.000
_cell.angle_alpha   90.00
_cell.angle_beta   90.00
_cell.angle_gamma   90.00
#
_symmetry.space_group_name_H-M   'P 1'
#
loop_
_entity.id
_entity.type
_entity.pdbx_description
1 polymer ?
#
loop_
_entity_poly.entity_id
_entity_poly.type
_entity_poly.pdbx_seq_one_letter_code
_entity_poly.pdbx_strand_id
1 'polypeptide(L)'
;MNLSISQTVELESLAAPEEYYARTVVVPMSRPDTAAEMLRIAGQMVHPVHGLVIALVISLGDAEQTNRVSDQVNQVVEDFRNADSGHRVELVTEMAVSVSRGILDVARERNANVILLGVQRPTQGRVKLGTVVENVIATAPCGVLIYRSAVSPRYDRVVVPIDGSLPSVIAMKLGASIASQHAIPLRQMSVQFDYHYDPEHETLIKRYEEFLPRNKDLKPRAIIGRNPAPEIVRGMTADDLLVTGFSQKTDFERNIINDLSNQLLNTAPGPVIMISQLEWHRGLRGAIEHGIARLNPQLTLVEQNELIWSAQKNASSNLDYSVMIVLSAALATLGLLTNSAAVIIGAMLVAPLMAPLSSFSTGMATGILHLTRRASVTLFAGVTLALLISIVMGVILPIDTPTDEMLARGSPNLLDAAIALVSGGVAAYATARKGIPAALAGVAIAAALMPPLCTIGLGIALRDIDLAIGANLLFLANIAFIIAAEYITFLWMGMHPTEDREGASLNQSRAWWIVLFVITIIVLLVFARLTSQAVDEAQIRERLQAEAFQGAAVVEYQVITSVPLEVHLLVQSDHPITPEEVTAAQQLIDELYKQNVDLTVVERQIVLPLDPVAEAASAALKAALPRAIVSDVAVIQGERVLVRANIRSSQAPSSAELEAAQAQISAAVGAGIDLDIAFLQTIQINGSAAGAEAEL
;
A
#
# COMPACT_ATOMS: atom_id res chain seq x y z
N MET A 1 19.57 -23.22 -39.49
CA MET A 1 20.47 -22.07 -39.25
C MET A 1 19.61 -20.91 -38.76
N ASN A 2 20.08 -20.17 -37.75
CA ASN A 2 19.36 -19.20 -36.89
C ASN A 2 18.73 -19.82 -35.62
N LEU A 3 19.60 -20.18 -34.66
CA LEU A 3 19.24 -20.04 -33.25
C LEU A 3 18.89 -18.57 -33.01
N SER A 4 17.93 -18.29 -32.13
CA SER A 4 17.63 -16.90 -31.78
C SER A 4 18.89 -16.24 -31.20
N ILE A 5 19.04 -14.93 -31.41
CA ILE A 5 20.15 -14.14 -30.83
C ILE A 5 20.26 -14.38 -29.30
N SER A 6 19.15 -14.71 -28.64
CA SER A 6 19.08 -15.08 -27.22
C SER A 6 19.90 -16.34 -26.87
N GLN A 7 19.78 -17.39 -27.68
CA GLN A 7 20.48 -18.67 -27.43
C GLN A 7 21.98 -18.56 -27.69
N THR A 8 22.39 -17.70 -28.63
CA THR A 8 23.81 -17.47 -28.95
C THR A 8 24.52 -16.67 -27.85
N VAL A 9 23.84 -15.70 -27.23
CA VAL A 9 24.36 -14.92 -26.10
C VAL A 9 24.42 -15.75 -24.80
N GLU A 10 23.45 -16.65 -24.58
CA GLU A 10 23.52 -17.63 -23.47
C GLU A 10 24.66 -18.65 -23.66
N LEU A 11 24.96 -19.06 -24.89
CA LEU A 11 26.06 -19.97 -25.19
C LEU A 11 27.45 -19.35 -24.90
N GLU A 12 27.65 -18.07 -25.19
CA GLU A 12 28.92 -17.38 -24.90
C GLU A 12 29.14 -17.16 -23.39
N SER A 13 28.08 -16.92 -22.62
CA SER A 13 28.17 -16.79 -21.15
C SER A 13 28.42 -18.13 -20.46
N LEU A 14 28.04 -19.25 -21.09
CA LEU A 14 28.32 -20.61 -20.61
C LEU A 14 29.79 -21.05 -20.85
N ALA A 15 30.64 -20.28 -21.52
CA ALA A 15 31.99 -20.70 -21.90
C ALA A 15 33.12 -20.30 -20.91
N ALA A 16 32.81 -19.54 -19.85
CA ALA A 16 33.82 -19.02 -18.91
C ALA A 16 34.30 -20.10 -17.90
N PRO A 17 35.61 -20.42 -17.82
CA PRO A 17 36.14 -21.48 -16.95
C PRO A 17 36.15 -21.13 -15.45
N GLU A 18 35.91 -19.88 -15.06
CA GLU A 18 35.90 -19.43 -13.65
C GLU A 18 34.51 -19.57 -12.96
N GLU A 19 33.47 -20.05 -13.65
CA GLU A 19 32.06 -19.94 -13.22
C GLU A 19 31.39 -21.26 -12.79
N TYR A 20 32.13 -22.23 -12.29
CA TYR A 20 31.55 -23.52 -11.86
C TYR A 20 31.08 -23.55 -10.38
N TYR A 21 31.25 -22.46 -9.63
CA TYR A 21 31.15 -22.45 -8.17
C TYR A 21 30.17 -21.43 -7.60
N ALA A 22 29.23 -21.88 -6.77
CA ALA A 22 28.27 -20.99 -6.13
C ALA A 22 28.98 -20.10 -5.10
N ARG A 23 28.62 -18.82 -5.03
CA ARG A 23 29.11 -17.93 -3.97
C ARG A 23 28.39 -18.18 -2.65
N THR A 24 27.09 -18.40 -2.71
CA THR A 24 26.27 -18.68 -1.53
C THR A 24 25.33 -19.86 -1.79
N VAL A 25 25.39 -20.89 -0.94
CA VAL A 25 24.46 -22.03 -0.96
C VAL A 25 23.70 -22.09 0.35
N VAL A 26 22.37 -22.08 0.27
CA VAL A 26 21.49 -22.25 1.44
C VAL A 26 21.08 -23.70 1.55
N VAL A 27 21.29 -24.30 2.72
CA VAL A 27 21.00 -25.70 3.03
C VAL A 27 20.02 -25.76 4.20
N PRO A 28 18.70 -25.90 3.94
CA PRO A 28 17.71 -26.05 4.99
C PRO A 28 17.87 -27.40 5.70
N MET A 29 18.04 -27.36 7.02
CA MET A 29 18.29 -28.51 7.87
C MET A 29 17.10 -28.72 8.81
N SER A 30 16.17 -29.56 8.37
CA SER A 30 15.08 -30.06 9.22
C SER A 30 15.47 -31.32 10.01
N ARG A 31 16.61 -31.93 9.64
CA ARG A 31 17.01 -33.27 10.07
C ARG A 31 18.54 -33.35 10.27
N PRO A 32 19.02 -33.51 11.52
CA PRO A 32 20.44 -33.60 11.83
C PRO A 32 21.14 -34.82 11.22
N ASP A 33 20.42 -35.94 11.07
CA ASP A 33 20.96 -37.19 10.52
C ASP A 33 21.41 -37.08 9.06
N THR A 34 20.79 -36.19 8.29
CA THR A 34 21.16 -35.90 6.89
C THR A 34 22.05 -34.67 6.73
N ALA A 35 22.25 -33.89 7.80
CA ALA A 35 22.93 -32.59 7.74
C ALA A 35 24.39 -32.70 7.28
N ALA A 36 25.12 -33.72 7.74
CA ALA A 36 26.53 -33.91 7.40
C ALA A 36 26.73 -34.15 5.89
N GLU A 37 25.86 -34.96 5.30
CA GLU A 37 25.92 -35.27 3.87
C GLU A 37 25.54 -34.06 3.01
N MET A 38 24.50 -33.32 3.43
CA MET A 38 24.05 -32.11 2.76
C MET A 38 25.11 -31.00 2.79
N LEU A 39 25.79 -30.81 3.93
CA LEU A 39 26.91 -29.87 4.05
C LEU A 39 28.09 -30.27 3.18
N ARG A 40 28.40 -31.57 3.12
CA ARG A 40 29.46 -32.08 2.25
C ARG A 40 29.18 -31.76 0.78
N ILE A 41 27.96 -31.98 0.32
CA ILE A 41 27.55 -31.67 -1.06
C ILE A 41 27.57 -30.16 -1.29
N ALA A 42 27.05 -29.36 -0.36
CA ALA A 42 27.08 -27.91 -0.48
C ALA A 42 28.51 -27.36 -0.55
N GLY A 43 29.43 -27.88 0.27
CA GLY A 43 30.85 -27.53 0.22
C GLY A 43 31.47 -27.80 -1.16
N GLN A 44 31.14 -28.94 -1.78
CA GLN A 44 31.63 -29.29 -3.13
C GLN A 44 31.14 -28.34 -4.23
N MET A 45 30.00 -27.68 -4.01
CA MET A 45 29.41 -26.77 -4.99
C MET A 45 29.86 -25.32 -4.84
N VAL A 46 30.51 -24.98 -3.72
CA VAL A 46 30.80 -23.62 -3.31
C VAL A 46 32.24 -23.25 -3.65
N HIS A 47 32.48 -21.97 -3.97
CA HIS A 47 33.82 -21.53 -4.36
C HIS A 47 34.84 -21.75 -3.21
N PRO A 48 36.01 -22.37 -3.45
CA PRO A 48 36.94 -22.77 -2.39
C PRO A 48 37.39 -21.61 -1.48
N VAL A 49 37.62 -20.42 -2.06
CA VAL A 49 38.11 -19.23 -1.33
C VAL A 49 37.00 -18.26 -0.89
N HIS A 50 36.05 -17.93 -1.78
CA HIS A 50 35.07 -16.87 -1.57
C HIS A 50 33.65 -17.36 -1.25
N GLY A 51 33.45 -18.67 -1.23
CA GLY A 51 32.14 -19.25 -1.12
C GLY A 51 31.67 -19.44 0.32
N LEU A 52 30.34 -19.40 0.52
CA LEU A 52 29.65 -19.51 1.80
C LEU A 52 28.53 -20.57 1.73
N VAL A 53 28.54 -21.50 2.67
CA VAL A 53 27.42 -22.41 2.93
C VAL A 53 26.63 -21.90 4.14
N ILE A 54 25.33 -21.75 3.98
CA ILE A 54 24.42 -21.34 5.06
C ILE A 54 23.63 -22.57 5.48
N ALA A 55 23.96 -23.11 6.65
CA ALA A 55 23.15 -24.13 7.33
C ALA A 55 21.95 -23.43 7.97
N LEU A 56 20.74 -23.69 7.46
CA LEU A 56 19.54 -22.98 7.87
C LEU A 56 18.62 -23.87 8.71
N VAL A 57 18.36 -23.49 9.95
CA VAL A 57 17.34 -24.10 10.82
C VAL A 57 16.15 -23.15 10.91
N ILE A 58 14.92 -23.66 10.77
CA ILE A 58 13.71 -22.85 10.78
C ILE A 58 12.87 -23.17 12.01
N SER A 59 12.55 -22.13 12.77
CA SER A 59 11.65 -22.18 13.92
C SER A 59 10.23 -21.81 13.51
N LEU A 60 9.25 -22.64 13.88
CA LEU A 60 7.81 -22.39 13.68
C LEU A 60 7.10 -21.95 14.97
N GLY A 61 7.84 -21.43 15.95
CA GLY A 61 7.30 -20.94 17.23
C GLY A 61 7.43 -21.90 18.43
N ASP A 62 7.93 -23.12 18.22
CA ASP A 62 8.36 -24.02 19.30
C ASP A 62 9.87 -23.84 19.57
N ALA A 63 10.19 -22.98 20.54
CA ALA A 63 11.57 -22.64 20.88
C ALA A 63 12.36 -23.84 21.42
N GLU A 64 11.72 -24.76 22.14
CA GLU A 64 12.42 -25.88 22.77
C GLU A 64 12.84 -26.93 21.73
N GLN A 65 11.93 -27.27 20.81
CA GLN A 65 12.24 -28.18 19.71
C GLN A 65 13.29 -27.57 18.77
N THR A 66 13.17 -26.28 18.45
CA THR A 66 14.11 -25.59 17.57
C THR A 66 15.51 -25.57 18.16
N ASN A 67 15.66 -25.26 19.45
CA ASN A 67 16.96 -25.23 20.12
C ASN A 67 17.64 -26.60 20.08
N ARG A 68 16.90 -27.69 20.35
CA ARG A 68 17.44 -29.06 20.26
C ARG A 68 17.97 -29.40 18.86
N VAL A 69 17.22 -29.04 17.81
CA VAL A 69 17.64 -29.28 16.43
C VAL A 69 18.84 -28.39 16.07
N SER A 70 18.83 -27.13 16.48
CA SER A 70 19.93 -26.18 16.26
C SER A 70 21.23 -26.65 16.93
N ASP A 71 21.17 -27.13 18.17
CA ASP A 71 22.33 -27.66 18.89
C ASP A 71 22.93 -28.89 18.19
N GLN A 72 22.08 -29.82 17.73
CA GLN A 72 22.51 -31.01 17.00
C GLN A 72 23.14 -30.65 15.64
N VAL A 73 22.55 -29.69 14.92
CA VAL A 73 23.09 -29.19 13.66
C VAL A 73 24.39 -28.43 13.90
N ASN A 74 24.50 -27.66 14.98
CA ASN A 74 25.71 -26.91 15.30
C ASN A 74 26.90 -27.83 15.51
N GLN A 75 26.70 -28.98 16.17
CA GLN A 75 27.74 -30.00 16.29
C GLN A 75 28.21 -30.49 14.92
N VAL A 76 27.29 -30.77 14.00
CA VAL A 76 27.62 -31.20 12.63
C VAL A 76 28.34 -30.09 11.84
N VAL A 77 27.97 -28.83 12.03
CA VAL A 77 28.63 -27.68 11.40
C VAL A 77 30.06 -27.51 11.93
N GLU A 78 30.28 -27.68 13.23
CA GLU A 78 31.62 -27.63 13.84
C GLU A 78 32.50 -28.79 13.35
N ASP A 79 31.96 -30.00 13.27
CA ASP A 79 32.68 -31.15 12.71
C ASP A 79 33.08 -30.90 11.25
N PHE A 80 32.19 -30.27 10.46
CA PHE A 80 32.46 -29.90 9.07
C PHE A 80 33.54 -28.81 8.93
N ARG A 81 33.58 -27.84 9.87
CA ARG A 81 34.63 -26.81 9.94
C ARG A 81 35.99 -27.41 10.30
N ASN A 82 36.01 -28.35 11.25
CA ASN A 82 37.22 -28.99 11.76
C ASN A 82 37.82 -30.02 10.79
N ALA A 83 37.02 -30.57 9.86
CA ALA A 83 37.46 -31.55 8.86
C ALA A 83 38.37 -30.98 7.74
N ASP A 84 39.01 -29.83 7.97
CA ASP A 84 39.96 -29.14 7.06
C ASP A 84 39.42 -28.96 5.64
N SER A 85 38.12 -28.66 5.53
CA SER A 85 37.42 -28.58 4.25
C SER A 85 37.72 -27.27 3.50
N GLY A 86 38.25 -26.23 4.15
CA GLY A 86 38.53 -24.92 3.55
C GLY A 86 37.30 -24.07 3.22
N HIS A 87 36.08 -24.59 3.39
CA HIS A 87 34.83 -23.90 3.04
C HIS A 87 34.25 -23.14 4.24
N ARG A 88 33.72 -21.94 4.00
CA ARG A 88 33.04 -21.15 5.05
C ARG A 88 31.63 -21.68 5.24
N VAL A 89 31.28 -22.07 6.47
CA VAL A 89 29.92 -22.49 6.84
C VAL A 89 29.40 -21.64 7.98
N GLU A 90 28.16 -21.18 7.88
CA GLU A 90 27.46 -20.41 8.91
C GLU A 90 26.14 -21.09 9.27
N LEU A 91 25.86 -21.23 10.57
CA LEU A 91 24.58 -21.69 11.08
C LEU A 91 23.67 -20.48 11.31
N VAL A 92 22.50 -20.48 10.67
CA VAL A 92 21.47 -19.45 10.79
C VAL A 92 20.20 -20.12 11.31
N THR A 93 19.62 -19.56 12.37
CA THR A 93 18.29 -19.97 12.85
C THR A 93 17.31 -18.85 12.55
N GLU A 94 16.28 -19.13 11.75
CA GLU A 94 15.30 -18.14 11.32
C GLU A 94 13.91 -18.48 11.88
N MET A 95 13.21 -17.48 12.40
CA MET A 95 11.81 -17.63 12.82
C MET A 95 10.88 -17.34 11.65
N ALA A 96 10.10 -18.34 11.26
CA ALA A 96 9.16 -18.20 10.16
C ALA A 96 7.83 -18.89 10.47
N VAL A 97 6.79 -18.55 9.71
CA VAL A 97 5.47 -19.19 9.88
C VAL A 97 5.31 -20.44 9.02
N SER A 98 6.21 -20.65 8.06
CA SER A 98 6.35 -21.94 7.38
C SER A 98 7.81 -22.18 7.01
N VAL A 99 8.17 -23.46 6.86
CA VAL A 99 9.52 -23.87 6.46
C VAL A 99 9.87 -23.29 5.08
N SER A 100 9.00 -23.41 4.08
CA SER A 100 9.26 -22.85 2.74
C SER A 100 9.52 -21.35 2.76
N ARG A 101 8.75 -20.59 3.56
CA ARG A 101 8.93 -19.16 3.69
C ARG A 101 10.29 -18.81 4.30
N GLY A 102 10.64 -19.42 5.43
CA GLY A 102 11.94 -19.18 6.06
C GLY A 102 13.11 -19.50 5.13
N ILE A 103 13.00 -20.56 4.31
CA ILE A 103 14.00 -20.88 3.28
C ILE A 103 14.12 -19.75 2.26
N LEU A 104 12.99 -19.30 1.72
CA LEU A 104 12.95 -18.28 0.66
C LEU A 104 13.39 -16.90 1.14
N ASP A 105 13.01 -16.51 2.36
CA ASP A 105 13.36 -15.22 2.93
C ASP A 105 14.88 -15.14 3.17
N VAL A 106 15.47 -16.17 3.80
CA VAL A 106 16.94 -16.26 3.97
C VAL A 106 17.65 -16.32 2.63
N ALA A 107 17.12 -17.05 1.64
CA ALA A 107 17.71 -17.10 0.30
C ALA A 107 17.77 -15.71 -0.37
N ARG A 108 16.73 -14.87 -0.19
CA ARG A 108 16.69 -13.50 -0.71
C ARG A 108 17.62 -12.58 0.06
N GLU A 109 17.57 -12.59 1.39
CA GLU A 109 18.36 -11.74 2.26
C GLU A 109 19.86 -11.98 2.10
N ARG A 110 20.24 -13.25 1.91
CA ARG A 110 21.64 -13.68 1.80
C ARG A 110 22.13 -13.80 0.36
N ASN A 111 21.30 -13.39 -0.61
CA ASN A 111 21.59 -13.45 -2.05
C ASN A 111 22.10 -14.85 -2.47
N ALA A 112 21.37 -15.88 -2.07
CA ALA A 112 21.72 -17.27 -2.39
C ALA A 112 21.81 -17.48 -3.91
N ASN A 113 22.83 -18.21 -4.36
CA ASN A 113 22.94 -18.67 -5.75
C ASN A 113 22.18 -19.99 -5.94
N VAL A 114 22.20 -20.85 -4.92
CA VAL A 114 21.54 -22.16 -4.94
C VAL A 114 20.89 -22.45 -3.59
N ILE A 115 19.70 -23.05 -3.62
CA ILE A 115 19.07 -23.70 -2.46
C ILE A 115 19.21 -25.21 -2.64
N LEU A 116 19.83 -25.89 -1.66
CA LEU A 116 20.04 -27.33 -1.67
C LEU A 116 19.02 -28.02 -0.75
N LEU A 117 18.09 -28.77 -1.32
CA LEU A 117 17.00 -29.46 -0.62
C LEU A 117 17.19 -30.98 -0.62
N GLY A 118 17.07 -31.61 0.55
CA GLY A 118 17.15 -33.06 0.67
C GLY A 118 15.78 -33.71 0.52
N VAL A 119 15.71 -34.82 -0.23
CA VAL A 119 14.52 -35.70 -0.30
C VAL A 119 14.87 -37.12 0.10
N GLN A 120 13.95 -37.78 0.81
CA GLN A 120 14.18 -39.13 1.33
C GLN A 120 13.63 -40.21 0.41
N ARG A 121 14.32 -41.36 0.43
CA ARG A 121 13.81 -42.60 -0.16
C ARG A 121 12.84 -43.25 0.83
N PRO A 122 11.54 -43.37 0.51
CA PRO A 122 10.60 -44.00 1.42
C PRO A 122 10.90 -45.50 1.57
N THR A 123 10.63 -46.07 2.76
CA THR A 123 10.80 -47.51 3.05
C THR A 123 9.96 -48.40 2.13
N GLN A 124 8.82 -47.87 1.66
CA GLN A 124 7.98 -48.43 0.58
C GLN A 124 7.36 -47.28 -0.23
N GLY A 125 7.40 -47.34 -1.56
CA GLY A 125 6.71 -46.39 -2.45
C GLY A 125 7.62 -45.45 -3.26
N ARG A 126 7.03 -44.41 -3.87
CA ARG A 126 7.71 -43.40 -4.70
C ARG A 126 8.17 -42.22 -3.84
N VAL A 127 9.34 -41.68 -4.13
CA VAL A 127 9.84 -40.40 -3.59
C VAL A 127 8.81 -39.32 -3.93
N LYS A 128 8.26 -38.69 -2.89
CA LYS A 128 7.43 -37.49 -3.00
C LYS A 128 8.27 -36.30 -2.58
N LEU A 129 8.32 -35.25 -3.39
CA LEU A 129 9.06 -34.03 -3.09
C LEU A 129 8.49 -33.35 -1.83
N GLY A 130 7.17 -33.41 -1.65
CA GLY A 130 6.49 -32.85 -0.49
C GLY A 130 6.28 -31.35 -0.64
N THR A 131 5.32 -30.82 0.10
CA THR A 131 4.83 -29.44 -0.06
C THR A 131 5.92 -28.39 0.16
N VAL A 132 6.92 -28.67 1.01
CA VAL A 132 8.02 -27.72 1.25
C VAL A 132 8.87 -27.54 0.01
N VAL A 133 9.29 -28.65 -0.61
CA VAL A 133 10.15 -28.66 -1.79
C VAL A 133 9.42 -28.08 -2.99
N GLU A 134 8.15 -28.46 -3.17
CA GLU A 134 7.27 -27.93 -4.23
C GLU A 134 7.14 -26.40 -4.15
N ASN A 135 6.85 -25.87 -2.96
CA ASN A 135 6.73 -24.42 -2.75
C ASN A 135 8.06 -23.68 -2.96
N VAL A 136 9.19 -24.27 -2.57
CA VAL A 136 10.51 -23.64 -2.80
C VAL A 136 10.85 -23.63 -4.28
N ILE A 137 10.64 -24.73 -5.01
CA ILE A 137 10.89 -24.79 -6.46
C ILE A 137 10.04 -23.77 -7.22
N ALA A 138 8.77 -23.60 -6.82
CA ALA A 138 7.85 -22.68 -7.49
C ALA A 138 8.20 -21.19 -7.32
N THR A 139 8.98 -20.82 -6.30
CA THR A 139 9.12 -19.40 -5.89
C THR A 139 10.56 -18.98 -5.57
N ALA A 140 11.53 -19.90 -5.65
CA ALA A 140 12.92 -19.60 -5.34
C ALA A 140 13.49 -18.47 -6.21
N PRO A 141 14.21 -17.50 -5.61
CA PRO A 141 14.85 -16.40 -6.35
C PRO A 141 16.13 -16.84 -7.09
N CYS A 142 16.50 -18.12 -6.96
CA CYS A 142 17.76 -18.69 -7.41
C CYS A 142 17.57 -20.17 -7.78
N GLY A 143 18.62 -20.83 -8.31
CA GLY A 143 18.53 -22.24 -8.67
C GLY A 143 18.21 -23.12 -7.46
N VAL A 144 17.36 -24.13 -7.64
CA VAL A 144 17.05 -25.12 -6.61
C VAL A 144 17.63 -26.46 -7.01
N LEU A 145 18.44 -27.03 -6.13
CA LEU A 145 18.99 -28.36 -6.26
C LEU A 145 18.29 -29.30 -5.30
N ILE A 146 17.85 -30.45 -5.80
CA ILE A 146 17.24 -31.52 -5.01
C ILE A 146 18.24 -32.66 -4.91
N TYR A 147 18.59 -33.03 -3.69
CA TYR A 147 19.46 -34.15 -3.41
C TYR A 147 18.68 -35.32 -2.82
N ARG A 148 18.78 -36.49 -3.44
CA ARG A 148 18.32 -37.76 -2.90
C ARG A 148 19.52 -38.60 -2.48
N SER A 149 19.63 -38.81 -1.17
CA SER A 149 20.68 -39.63 -0.55
C SER A 149 20.57 -41.11 -0.95
N ALA A 150 21.70 -41.81 -0.89
CA ALA A 150 21.83 -43.25 -1.10
C ALA A 150 22.35 -43.96 0.15
N VAL A 151 22.29 -45.29 0.15
CA VAL A 151 22.76 -46.11 1.27
C VAL A 151 24.28 -45.98 1.47
N SER A 152 25.03 -45.72 0.40
CA SER A 152 26.45 -45.40 0.42
C SER A 152 26.66 -43.93 0.05
N PRO A 153 27.39 -43.13 0.86
CA PRO A 153 27.68 -41.73 0.56
C PRO A 153 28.82 -41.54 -0.45
N ARG A 154 29.50 -42.62 -0.85
CA ARG A 154 30.60 -42.61 -1.82
C ARG A 154 30.10 -43.02 -3.19
N TYR A 155 30.62 -42.36 -4.22
CA TYR A 155 30.35 -42.65 -5.61
C TYR A 155 31.66 -42.65 -6.40
N ASP A 156 31.79 -43.63 -7.30
CA ASP A 156 33.00 -43.87 -8.09
C ASP A 156 32.89 -43.32 -9.51
N ARG A 157 31.70 -42.87 -9.91
CA ARG A 157 31.42 -42.35 -11.25
C ARG A 157 30.21 -41.41 -11.22
N VAL A 158 30.27 -40.37 -12.05
CA VAL A 158 29.15 -39.45 -12.29
C VAL A 158 28.47 -39.84 -13.60
N VAL A 159 27.15 -39.95 -13.59
CA VAL A 159 26.31 -40.24 -14.76
C VAL A 159 25.41 -39.04 -15.04
N VAL A 160 25.43 -38.54 -16.27
CA VAL A 160 24.62 -37.39 -16.69
C VAL A 160 23.86 -37.72 -17.97
N PRO A 161 22.52 -37.83 -17.93
CA PRO A 161 21.69 -37.84 -19.13
C PRO A 161 21.56 -36.43 -19.72
N ILE A 162 21.76 -36.31 -21.03
CA ILE A 162 21.65 -35.06 -21.79
C ILE A 162 20.68 -35.26 -22.94
N ASP A 163 19.66 -34.40 -22.98
CA ASP A 163 18.63 -34.34 -24.02
C ASP A 163 18.68 -33.01 -24.80
N GLY A 164 19.79 -32.28 -24.70
CA GLY A 164 19.98 -30.98 -25.34
C GLY A 164 19.18 -29.82 -24.73
N SER A 165 18.32 -30.07 -23.73
CA SER A 165 17.62 -29.03 -22.99
C SER A 165 18.58 -28.21 -22.11
N LEU A 166 18.23 -26.95 -21.84
CA LEU A 166 19.06 -26.08 -20.98
C LEU A 166 19.30 -26.69 -19.58
N PRO A 167 18.30 -27.27 -18.88
CA PRO A 167 18.54 -27.96 -17.61
C PRO A 167 19.53 -29.12 -17.71
N SER A 168 19.52 -29.90 -18.79
CA SER A 168 20.44 -31.04 -18.94
C SER A 168 21.88 -30.61 -19.24
N VAL A 169 22.06 -29.48 -19.93
CA VAL A 169 23.39 -28.85 -20.12
C VAL A 169 23.95 -28.35 -18.79
N ILE A 170 23.12 -27.72 -17.95
CA ILE A 170 23.52 -27.28 -16.60
C ILE A 170 23.88 -28.50 -15.74
N ALA A 171 23.10 -29.57 -15.82
CA ALA A 171 23.40 -30.83 -15.13
C ALA A 171 24.73 -31.44 -15.57
N MET A 172 25.06 -31.36 -16.87
CA MET A 172 26.36 -31.80 -17.36
C MET A 172 27.51 -30.98 -16.82
N LYS A 173 27.37 -29.65 -16.76
CA LYS A 173 28.39 -28.79 -16.17
C LYS A 173 28.63 -29.11 -14.70
N LEU A 174 27.56 -29.24 -13.91
CA LEU A 174 27.70 -29.61 -12.50
C LEU A 174 28.32 -30.99 -12.36
N GLY A 175 27.84 -31.97 -13.14
CA GLY A 175 28.38 -33.33 -13.12
C GLY A 175 29.86 -33.39 -13.50
N ALA A 176 30.29 -32.58 -14.48
CA ALA A 176 31.69 -32.46 -14.87
C ALA A 176 32.55 -31.82 -13.79
N SER A 177 32.03 -30.79 -13.11
CA SER A 177 32.71 -30.14 -11.97
C SER A 177 32.94 -31.15 -10.83
N ILE A 178 31.88 -31.86 -10.43
CA ILE A 178 31.95 -32.91 -9.39
C ILE A 178 32.94 -34.02 -9.80
N ALA A 179 32.87 -34.49 -11.04
CA ALA A 179 33.76 -35.54 -11.53
C ALA A 179 35.23 -35.11 -11.53
N SER A 180 35.51 -33.88 -11.97
CA SER A 180 36.86 -33.31 -11.99
C SER A 180 37.43 -33.13 -10.58
N GLN A 181 36.62 -32.63 -9.64
CA GLN A 181 37.03 -32.41 -8.24
C GLN A 181 37.41 -33.73 -7.55
N HIS A 182 36.69 -34.81 -7.85
CA HIS A 182 36.90 -36.11 -7.23
C HIS A 182 37.83 -37.04 -8.02
N ALA A 183 38.33 -36.60 -9.17
CA ALA A 183 39.12 -37.43 -10.09
C ALA A 183 38.42 -38.76 -10.44
N ILE A 184 37.09 -38.72 -10.56
CA ILE A 184 36.25 -39.87 -10.91
C ILE A 184 35.77 -39.77 -12.37
N PRO A 185 35.52 -40.91 -13.05
CA PRO A 185 34.99 -40.91 -14.41
C PRO A 185 33.62 -40.21 -14.52
N LEU A 186 33.45 -39.46 -15.61
CA LEU A 186 32.17 -38.87 -16.03
C LEU A 186 31.60 -39.69 -17.20
N ARG A 187 30.36 -40.15 -17.08
CA ARG A 187 29.64 -40.85 -18.13
C ARG A 187 28.46 -40.02 -18.60
N GLN A 188 28.60 -39.47 -19.80
CA GLN A 188 27.52 -38.80 -20.51
C GLN A 188 26.63 -39.83 -21.23
N MET A 189 25.31 -39.66 -21.10
CA MET A 189 24.30 -40.43 -21.84
C MET A 189 23.49 -39.48 -22.71
N SER A 190 23.59 -39.61 -24.02
CA SER A 190 22.78 -38.82 -24.96
C SER A 190 21.40 -39.44 -25.05
N VAL A 191 20.37 -38.71 -24.65
CA VAL A 191 18.98 -39.18 -24.60
C VAL A 191 18.19 -38.53 -25.73
N GLN A 192 17.58 -39.35 -26.58
CA GLN A 192 16.72 -38.87 -27.65
C GLN A 192 15.30 -39.43 -27.49
N PHE A 193 14.33 -38.53 -27.40
CA PHE A 193 12.92 -38.84 -27.26
C PHE A 193 12.26 -39.06 -28.62
N ASP A 194 12.66 -40.11 -29.35
CA ASP A 194 11.90 -40.72 -30.47
C ASP A 194 12.78 -41.74 -31.18
N TYR A 195 12.18 -42.70 -31.90
CA TYR A 195 12.94 -43.70 -32.68
C TYR A 195 13.56 -43.13 -33.98
N HIS A 196 13.34 -41.85 -34.30
CA HIS A 196 13.88 -41.20 -35.49
C HIS A 196 15.16 -40.45 -35.13
N TYR A 197 16.26 -40.81 -35.78
CA TYR A 197 17.53 -40.11 -35.67
C TYR A 197 17.37 -38.64 -36.11
N ASP A 198 17.69 -37.70 -35.20
CA ASP A 198 17.65 -36.26 -35.45
C ASP A 198 19.09 -35.71 -35.49
N PRO A 199 19.62 -35.40 -36.69
CA PRO A 199 20.95 -34.84 -36.84
C PRO A 199 21.09 -33.43 -36.24
N GLU A 200 20.00 -32.68 -36.07
CA GLU A 200 20.04 -31.36 -35.41
C GLU A 200 20.30 -31.51 -33.90
N HIS A 201 19.70 -32.52 -33.28
CA HIS A 201 19.88 -32.84 -31.86
C HIS A 201 21.32 -33.27 -31.54
N GLU A 202 21.91 -34.13 -32.38
CA GLU A 202 23.31 -34.55 -32.23
C GLU A 202 24.27 -33.35 -32.41
N THR A 203 23.98 -32.45 -33.35
CA THR A 203 24.78 -31.25 -33.58
C THR A 203 24.72 -30.29 -32.38
N LEU A 204 23.55 -30.17 -31.75
CA LEU A 204 23.33 -29.34 -30.56
C LEU A 204 24.11 -29.88 -29.36
N ILE A 205 24.07 -31.20 -29.12
CA ILE A 205 24.82 -31.86 -28.04
C ILE A 205 26.33 -31.73 -28.28
N LYS A 206 26.83 -31.99 -29.49
CA LYS A 206 28.25 -31.80 -29.84
C LYS A 206 28.71 -30.36 -29.61
N ARG A 207 27.86 -29.39 -29.94
CA ARG A 207 28.15 -27.98 -29.69
C ARG A 207 28.24 -27.66 -28.20
N TYR A 208 27.43 -28.28 -27.36
CA TYR A 208 27.55 -28.14 -25.89
C TYR A 208 28.78 -28.88 -25.34
N GLU A 209 29.15 -30.03 -25.90
CA GLU A 209 30.37 -30.76 -25.54
C GLU A 209 31.65 -29.93 -25.77
N GLU A 210 31.68 -29.06 -26.79
CA GLU A 210 32.80 -28.15 -27.05
C GLU A 210 33.06 -27.17 -25.89
N PHE A 211 32.05 -26.86 -25.07
CA PHE A 211 32.14 -25.94 -23.93
C PHE A 211 32.36 -26.63 -22.58
N LEU A 212 32.48 -27.96 -22.57
CA LEU A 212 32.76 -28.73 -21.35
C LEU A 212 34.26 -28.90 -21.12
N PRO A 213 34.71 -29.07 -19.87
CA PRO A 213 36.10 -29.37 -19.57
C PRO A 213 36.57 -30.59 -20.39
N ARG A 214 37.69 -30.49 -21.09
CA ARG A 214 38.27 -31.58 -21.89
C ARG A 214 38.76 -32.72 -20.99
N ASN A 215 37.84 -33.54 -20.49
CA ASN A 215 38.17 -34.80 -19.85
C ASN A 215 38.25 -35.88 -20.94
N LYS A 216 39.37 -36.61 -20.97
CA LYS A 216 39.82 -37.39 -22.15
C LYS A 216 39.00 -38.65 -22.46
N ASP A 217 38.00 -39.01 -21.64
CA ASP A 217 37.27 -40.29 -21.72
C ASP A 217 35.74 -40.16 -21.79
N LEU A 218 35.20 -39.08 -22.38
CA LEU A 218 33.78 -39.00 -22.71
C LEU A 218 33.47 -39.86 -23.94
N LYS A 219 33.07 -41.12 -23.73
CA LYS A 219 32.39 -41.92 -24.75
C LYS A 219 30.88 -41.80 -24.54
N PRO A 220 30.18 -40.90 -25.25
CA PRO A 220 28.74 -40.75 -25.10
C PRO A 220 28.05 -42.05 -25.50
N ARG A 221 27.16 -42.55 -24.65
CA ARG A 221 26.28 -43.67 -24.98
C ARG A 221 24.93 -43.10 -25.41
N ALA A 222 24.52 -43.36 -26.65
CA ALA A 222 23.21 -42.98 -27.13
C ALA A 222 22.12 -43.90 -26.56
N ILE A 223 21.04 -43.31 -26.07
CA ILE A 223 19.84 -43.95 -25.55
C ILE A 223 18.67 -43.38 -26.36
N ILE A 224 18.01 -44.22 -27.13
CA ILE A 224 16.97 -43.83 -28.09
C ILE A 224 15.71 -44.62 -27.77
N GLY A 225 14.63 -43.93 -27.40
CA GLY A 225 13.35 -44.59 -27.15
C GLY A 225 12.32 -43.69 -26.48
N ARG A 226 11.06 -44.15 -26.49
CA ARG A 226 9.92 -43.42 -25.90
C ARG A 226 9.97 -43.30 -24.38
N ASN A 227 10.65 -44.22 -23.70
CA ASN A 227 10.92 -44.13 -22.26
C ASN A 227 12.40 -44.46 -21.99
N PRO A 228 13.28 -43.46 -21.89
CA PRO A 228 14.71 -43.67 -21.72
C PRO A 228 15.11 -44.00 -20.27
N ALA A 229 14.24 -43.78 -19.27
CA ALA A 229 14.61 -43.93 -17.86
C ALA A 229 15.10 -45.35 -17.48
N PRO A 230 14.42 -46.45 -17.89
CA PRO A 230 14.89 -47.81 -17.58
C PRO A 230 16.23 -48.15 -18.22
N GLU A 231 16.52 -47.62 -19.42
CA GLU A 231 17.79 -47.86 -20.11
C GLU A 231 18.95 -47.13 -19.45
N ILE A 232 18.72 -45.89 -19.00
CA ILE A 232 19.68 -45.11 -18.20
C ILE A 232 20.01 -45.89 -16.92
N VAL A 233 18.98 -46.32 -16.19
CA VAL A 233 19.14 -47.01 -14.90
C VAL A 233 19.79 -48.39 -15.03
N ARG A 234 19.54 -49.12 -16.12
CA ARG A 234 20.16 -50.44 -16.36
C ARG A 234 21.69 -50.37 -16.44
N GLY A 235 22.24 -49.22 -16.82
CA GLY A 235 23.68 -48.99 -16.88
C GLY A 235 24.31 -48.49 -15.58
N MET A 236 23.52 -48.36 -14.51
CA MET A 236 23.92 -47.74 -13.24
C MET A 236 24.06 -48.76 -12.09
N THR A 237 24.97 -48.48 -11.17
CA THR A 237 25.17 -49.20 -9.90
C THR A 237 24.88 -48.29 -8.70
N ALA A 238 24.83 -48.85 -7.48
CA ALA A 238 24.59 -48.08 -6.26
C ALA A 238 25.67 -47.02 -5.98
N ASP A 239 26.87 -47.20 -6.55
CA ASP A 239 28.03 -46.30 -6.43
C ASP A 239 28.11 -45.28 -7.58
N ASP A 240 27.06 -45.14 -8.40
CA ASP A 240 26.96 -44.09 -9.43
C ASP A 240 26.14 -42.89 -8.92
N LEU A 241 26.69 -41.69 -9.05
CA LEU A 241 25.96 -40.44 -8.83
C LEU A 241 25.24 -40.01 -10.11
N LEU A 242 23.92 -39.90 -10.07
CA LEU A 242 23.13 -39.35 -11.18
C LEU A 242 22.97 -37.84 -11.03
N VAL A 243 23.27 -37.07 -12.07
CA VAL A 243 23.03 -35.62 -12.12
C VAL A 243 22.12 -35.33 -13.31
N THR A 244 20.91 -34.82 -13.08
CA THR A 244 19.92 -34.55 -14.12
C THR A 244 19.28 -33.17 -13.97
N GLY A 245 18.89 -32.57 -15.09
CA GLY A 245 18.07 -31.34 -15.09
C GLY A 245 16.58 -31.67 -15.00
N PHE A 246 15.76 -30.69 -14.60
CA PHE A 246 14.29 -30.72 -14.75
C PHE A 246 13.75 -29.31 -15.05
N SER A 247 12.64 -29.21 -15.81
CA SER A 247 12.07 -27.91 -16.22
C SER A 247 10.90 -27.48 -15.34
N GLN A 248 10.97 -26.26 -14.77
CA GLN A 248 9.96 -25.75 -13.82
C GLN A 248 8.59 -25.45 -14.46
N LYS A 249 8.54 -24.98 -15.71
CA LYS A 249 7.29 -24.47 -16.34
C LYS A 249 6.49 -25.52 -17.12
N THR A 250 7.11 -26.60 -17.58
CA THR A 250 6.47 -27.53 -18.54
C THR A 250 6.12 -28.87 -17.91
N ASP A 251 6.86 -29.27 -16.86
CA ASP A 251 6.77 -30.62 -16.27
C ASP A 251 5.82 -30.69 -15.06
N PHE A 252 5.47 -29.57 -14.44
CA PHE A 252 4.52 -29.56 -13.32
C PHE A 252 3.05 -29.47 -13.79
N GLU A 253 2.78 -28.73 -14.88
CA GLU A 253 1.42 -28.60 -15.45
C GLU A 253 1.00 -29.82 -16.31
N ARG A 254 1.91 -30.74 -16.65
CA ARG A 254 1.58 -31.98 -17.40
C ARG A 254 1.77 -33.24 -16.56
N ASN A 255 0.66 -33.92 -16.26
CA ASN A 255 0.55 -35.35 -15.89
C ASN A 255 1.78 -35.97 -15.18
N ILE A 256 1.69 -35.97 -13.85
CA ILE A 256 2.59 -36.43 -12.76
C ILE A 256 3.18 -37.88 -12.88
N ILE A 257 3.05 -38.58 -14.01
CA ILE A 257 3.44 -40.01 -14.12
C ILE A 257 4.59 -40.28 -15.11
N ASN A 258 4.87 -39.39 -16.07
CA ASN A 258 5.70 -39.72 -17.24
C ASN A 258 6.96 -38.88 -17.49
N ASP A 259 7.32 -37.93 -16.61
CA ASP A 259 8.55 -37.15 -16.78
C ASP A 259 9.81 -37.98 -16.44
N LEU A 260 10.81 -37.93 -17.32
CA LEU A 260 12.10 -38.63 -17.21
C LEU A 260 12.77 -38.32 -15.87
N SER A 261 12.78 -37.06 -15.47
CA SER A 261 13.45 -36.57 -14.27
C SER A 261 12.86 -37.19 -13.01
N ASN A 262 11.52 -37.24 -12.91
CA ASN A 262 10.80 -37.90 -11.83
C ASN A 262 11.00 -39.42 -11.82
N GLN A 263 11.06 -40.07 -12.99
CA GLN A 263 11.33 -41.51 -13.06
C GLN A 263 12.74 -41.83 -12.58
N LEU A 264 13.73 -41.04 -12.97
CA LEU A 264 15.12 -41.17 -12.55
C LEU A 264 15.30 -40.95 -11.04
N LEU A 265 14.65 -39.93 -10.47
CA LEU A 265 14.62 -39.69 -9.02
C LEU A 265 14.07 -40.89 -8.23
N ASN A 266 13.18 -41.67 -8.83
CA ASN A 266 12.54 -42.82 -8.18
C ASN A 266 13.28 -44.14 -8.39
N THR A 267 13.85 -44.35 -9.58
CA THR A 267 14.34 -45.66 -10.01
C THR A 267 15.86 -45.82 -9.92
N ALA A 268 16.62 -44.72 -9.89
CA ALA A 268 18.08 -44.80 -9.82
C ALA A 268 18.55 -45.55 -8.54
N PRO A 269 19.60 -46.38 -8.64
CA PRO A 269 20.08 -47.18 -7.50
C PRO A 269 20.91 -46.37 -6.49
N GLY A 270 21.77 -45.46 -6.98
CA GLY A 270 22.67 -44.61 -6.19
C GLY A 270 22.13 -43.19 -5.92
N PRO A 271 22.97 -42.24 -5.48
CA PRO A 271 22.52 -40.88 -5.16
C PRO A 271 22.06 -40.12 -6.41
N VAL A 272 21.11 -39.18 -6.24
CA VAL A 272 20.58 -38.37 -7.35
C VAL A 272 20.63 -36.90 -6.99
N ILE A 273 21.15 -36.11 -7.90
CA ILE A 273 21.11 -34.66 -7.91
C ILE A 273 20.19 -34.22 -9.04
N MET A 274 19.12 -33.51 -8.72
CA MET A 274 18.26 -32.84 -9.70
C MET A 274 18.44 -31.34 -9.62
N ILE A 275 18.56 -30.68 -10.76
CA ILE A 275 18.81 -29.24 -10.83
C ILE A 275 17.66 -28.59 -11.59
N SER A 276 17.02 -27.61 -10.94
CA SER A 276 16.18 -26.64 -11.65
C SER A 276 17.03 -25.46 -12.08
N GLN A 277 16.63 -24.81 -13.18
CA GLN A 277 17.31 -23.69 -13.85
C GLN A 277 18.23 -22.88 -12.91
N LEU A 278 19.55 -23.03 -13.08
CA LEU A 278 20.54 -22.07 -12.57
C LEU A 278 20.66 -20.94 -13.58
N GLU A 279 20.02 -19.80 -13.33
CA GLU A 279 20.34 -18.57 -14.07
C GLU A 279 21.65 -17.99 -13.54
N TRP A 280 22.79 -18.36 -14.15
CA TRP A 280 24.09 -17.86 -13.69
C TRP A 280 24.41 -16.43 -14.14
N HIS A 281 23.71 -15.87 -15.13
CA HIS A 281 24.04 -14.53 -15.63
C HIS A 281 22.83 -13.63 -15.90
N ARG A 282 22.77 -12.55 -15.11
CA ARG A 282 21.77 -11.47 -15.21
C ARG A 282 22.22 -10.44 -16.24
N GLY A 283 21.56 -10.41 -17.40
CA GLY A 283 21.59 -9.24 -18.27
C GLY A 283 20.78 -8.06 -17.70
N LEU A 284 20.96 -6.86 -18.24
CA LEU A 284 20.23 -5.61 -17.91
C LEU A 284 18.70 -5.80 -17.89
N ARG A 285 18.18 -6.65 -18.78
CA ARG A 285 16.75 -6.96 -18.91
C ARG A 285 16.22 -7.82 -17.76
N GLY A 286 17.00 -8.81 -17.31
CA GLY A 286 16.69 -9.63 -16.14
C GLY A 286 16.71 -8.82 -14.85
N ALA A 287 17.57 -7.80 -14.73
CA ALA A 287 17.56 -6.86 -13.60
C ALA A 287 16.32 -5.97 -13.58
N ILE A 288 15.82 -5.57 -14.76
CA ILE A 288 14.56 -4.80 -14.91
C ILE A 288 13.36 -5.69 -14.60
N GLU A 289 13.31 -6.91 -15.12
CA GLU A 289 12.25 -7.88 -14.81
C GLU A 289 12.24 -8.28 -13.33
N HIS A 290 13.41 -8.42 -12.68
CA HIS A 290 13.50 -8.63 -11.23
C HIS A 290 13.17 -7.37 -10.42
N GLY A 291 13.48 -6.18 -10.94
CA GLY A 291 13.06 -4.90 -10.36
C GLY A 291 11.54 -4.75 -10.39
N ILE A 292 10.90 -5.16 -11.50
CA ILE A 292 9.45 -5.20 -11.66
C ILE A 292 8.84 -6.34 -10.83
N ALA A 293 9.49 -7.50 -10.71
CA ALA A 293 9.06 -8.59 -9.85
C ALA A 293 9.18 -8.25 -8.36
N ARG A 294 10.18 -7.43 -7.95
CA ARG A 294 10.24 -6.82 -6.61
C ARG A 294 9.07 -5.88 -6.34
N LEU A 295 8.55 -5.23 -7.39
CA LEU A 295 7.36 -4.37 -7.31
C LEU A 295 6.05 -5.15 -7.44
N ASN A 296 6.09 -6.47 -7.66
CA ASN A 296 4.92 -7.33 -7.72
C ASN A 296 4.78 -8.14 -6.41
N PRO A 297 4.04 -7.64 -5.41
CA PRO A 297 3.88 -8.29 -4.11
C PRO A 297 2.87 -9.45 -4.21
N GLN A 298 3.11 -10.42 -5.09
CA GLN A 298 2.27 -11.62 -5.10
C GLN A 298 2.47 -12.40 -3.80
N LEU A 299 1.35 -12.69 -3.14
CA LEU A 299 1.31 -13.50 -1.94
C LEU A 299 1.51 -14.96 -2.32
N THR A 300 2.42 -15.63 -1.63
CA THR A 300 2.55 -17.09 -1.70
C THR A 300 1.27 -17.77 -1.21
N LEU A 301 1.02 -19.02 -1.61
CA LEU A 301 -0.16 -19.78 -1.15
C LEU A 301 -0.23 -19.87 0.38
N VAL A 302 0.93 -19.97 1.05
CA VAL A 302 1.01 -19.96 2.51
C VAL A 302 0.56 -18.61 3.07
N GLU A 303 1.03 -17.50 2.51
CA GLU A 303 0.62 -16.15 2.94
C GLU A 303 -0.87 -15.91 2.74
N GLN A 304 -1.42 -16.35 1.60
CA GLN A 304 -2.85 -16.26 1.34
C GLN A 304 -3.66 -17.06 2.36
N ASN A 305 -3.26 -18.31 2.65
CA ASN A 305 -3.98 -19.16 3.58
C ASN A 305 -3.90 -18.63 5.02
N GLU A 306 -2.78 -18.02 5.41
CA GLU A 306 -2.64 -17.38 6.72
C GLU A 306 -3.47 -16.11 6.85
N LEU A 307 -3.53 -15.29 5.80
CA LEU A 307 -4.39 -14.11 5.75
C LEU A 307 -5.85 -14.53 5.90
N ILE A 308 -6.29 -15.58 5.21
CA ILE A 308 -7.63 -16.17 5.34
C ILE A 308 -7.87 -16.69 6.77
N TRP A 309 -6.91 -17.40 7.35
CA TRP A 309 -7.03 -17.92 8.71
C TRP A 309 -7.16 -16.78 9.75
N SER A 310 -6.33 -15.74 9.62
CA SER A 310 -6.40 -14.52 10.44
C SER A 310 -7.75 -13.82 10.25
N ALA A 311 -8.22 -13.70 9.00
CA ALA A 311 -9.53 -13.14 8.68
C ALA A 311 -10.68 -13.93 9.31
N GLN A 312 -10.63 -15.26 9.31
CA GLN A 312 -11.64 -16.11 9.96
C GLN A 312 -11.69 -15.90 11.47
N LYS A 313 -10.53 -15.74 12.11
CA LYS A 313 -10.43 -15.42 13.55
C LYS A 313 -11.00 -14.03 13.84
N ASN A 314 -10.60 -13.04 13.05
CA ASN A 314 -11.01 -11.63 13.18
C ASN A 314 -12.49 -11.38 12.83
N ALA A 315 -13.10 -12.26 12.02
CA ALA A 315 -14.52 -12.20 11.69
C ALA A 315 -15.45 -12.58 12.84
N SER A 316 -14.93 -13.13 13.95
CA SER A 316 -15.74 -13.52 15.10
C SER A 316 -15.88 -12.39 16.12
N SER A 317 -17.12 -12.06 16.51
CA SER A 317 -17.38 -11.17 17.64
C SER A 317 -17.08 -11.91 18.95
N ASN A 318 -16.02 -11.51 19.65
CA ASN A 318 -15.73 -11.94 21.01
C ASN A 318 -16.14 -10.84 22.01
N LEU A 319 -16.10 -11.17 23.31
CA LEU A 319 -16.45 -10.22 24.36
C LEU A 319 -15.50 -9.01 24.35
N ASP A 320 -14.20 -9.25 24.08
CA ASP A 320 -13.18 -8.20 24.00
C ASP A 320 -13.50 -7.18 22.90
N TYR A 321 -13.94 -7.63 21.71
CA TYR A 321 -14.39 -6.75 20.63
C TYR A 321 -15.53 -5.84 21.08
N SER A 322 -16.55 -6.39 21.72
CA SER A 322 -17.70 -5.61 22.20
C SER A 322 -17.29 -4.60 23.28
N VAL A 323 -16.42 -4.98 24.22
CA VAL A 323 -15.92 -4.07 25.26
C VAL A 323 -15.10 -2.93 24.65
N MET A 324 -14.20 -3.24 23.71
CA MET A 324 -13.41 -2.23 23.02
C MET A 324 -14.27 -1.27 22.20
N ILE A 325 -15.34 -1.76 21.56
CA ILE A 325 -16.31 -0.90 20.85
C ILE A 325 -17.03 0.04 21.82
N VAL A 326 -17.50 -0.45 22.97
CA VAL A 326 -18.18 0.39 23.97
C VAL A 326 -17.25 1.47 24.51
N LEU A 327 -16.02 1.10 24.88
CA LEU A 327 -15.03 2.04 25.41
C LEU A 327 -14.60 3.07 24.36
N SER A 328 -14.33 2.63 23.13
CA SER A 328 -14.00 3.51 22.03
C SER A 328 -15.16 4.46 21.70
N ALA A 329 -16.41 3.98 21.69
CA ALA A 329 -17.58 4.82 21.42
C ALA A 329 -17.78 5.87 22.51
N ALA A 330 -17.63 5.49 23.78
CA ALA A 330 -17.71 6.43 24.89
C ALA A 330 -16.62 7.51 24.80
N LEU A 331 -15.37 7.12 24.51
CA LEU A 331 -14.27 8.07 24.33
C LEU A 331 -14.47 8.99 23.13
N ALA A 332 -14.91 8.44 21.99
CA ALA A 332 -15.16 9.22 20.78
C ALA A 332 -16.31 10.21 21.01
N THR A 333 -17.40 9.77 21.63
CA THR A 333 -18.51 10.65 22.02
C THR A 333 -18.05 11.76 22.95
N LEU A 334 -17.31 11.45 24.02
CA LEU A 334 -16.78 12.48 24.93
C LEU A 334 -15.82 13.44 24.21
N GLY A 335 -14.97 12.93 23.32
CA GLY A 335 -14.06 13.75 22.51
C GLY A 335 -14.80 14.70 21.58
N LEU A 336 -15.87 14.23 20.92
CA LEU A 336 -16.73 15.06 20.07
C LEU A 336 -17.46 16.14 20.89
N LEU A 337 -18.05 15.75 22.03
CA LEU A 337 -18.77 16.68 22.92
C LEU A 337 -17.84 17.73 23.54
N THR A 338 -16.57 17.39 23.80
CA THR A 338 -15.56 18.31 24.35
C THR A 338 -14.76 19.04 23.26
N ASN A 339 -15.10 18.86 21.98
CA ASN A 339 -14.38 19.42 20.84
C ASN A 339 -12.86 19.14 20.88
N SER A 340 -12.46 17.92 21.29
CA SER A 340 -11.07 17.54 21.52
C SER A 340 -10.58 16.52 20.50
N ALA A 341 -9.90 16.99 19.45
CA ALA A 341 -9.26 16.14 18.44
C ALA A 341 -8.34 15.07 19.04
N ALA A 342 -7.60 15.39 20.11
CA ALA A 342 -6.69 14.44 20.76
C ALA A 342 -7.41 13.24 21.39
N VAL A 343 -8.54 13.48 22.07
CA VAL A 343 -9.37 12.40 22.66
C VAL A 343 -10.02 11.57 21.54
N ILE A 344 -10.47 12.23 20.48
CA ILE A 344 -11.04 11.57 19.29
C ILE A 344 -10.00 10.63 18.66
N ILE A 345 -8.75 11.08 18.49
CA ILE A 345 -7.65 10.23 17.98
C ILE A 345 -7.38 9.05 18.92
N GLY A 346 -7.35 9.28 20.23
CA GLY A 346 -7.22 8.20 21.21
C GLY A 346 -8.32 7.15 21.10
N ALA A 347 -9.57 7.58 20.88
CA ALA A 347 -10.70 6.69 20.68
C ALA A 347 -10.58 5.85 19.40
N MET A 348 -10.10 6.45 18.30
CA MET A 348 -9.82 5.74 17.03
C MET A 348 -8.83 4.60 17.25
N LEU A 349 -7.73 4.81 17.97
CA LEU A 349 -6.69 3.79 18.20
C LEU A 349 -7.19 2.54 18.93
N VAL A 350 -8.26 2.67 19.72
CA VAL A 350 -8.86 1.58 20.50
C VAL A 350 -9.90 0.80 19.68
N ALA A 351 -10.49 1.40 18.65
CA ALA A 351 -11.62 0.84 17.91
C ALA A 351 -11.22 -0.40 17.07
N PRO A 352 -11.77 -1.60 17.34
CA PRO A 352 -11.40 -2.82 16.62
C PRO A 352 -12.18 -3.02 15.30
N LEU A 353 -12.75 -1.95 14.71
CA LEU A 353 -13.61 -2.05 13.51
C LEU A 353 -12.84 -2.49 12.24
N MET A 354 -11.52 -2.27 12.21
CA MET A 354 -10.67 -2.71 11.11
C MET A 354 -10.75 -4.23 10.90
N ALA A 355 -10.72 -5.00 11.98
CA ALA A 355 -10.59 -6.46 11.94
C ALA A 355 -11.74 -7.13 11.13
N PRO A 356 -13.03 -6.90 11.46
CA PRO A 356 -14.12 -7.46 10.66
C PRO A 356 -14.22 -6.83 9.26
N LEU A 357 -13.81 -5.58 9.06
CA LEU A 357 -13.81 -4.94 7.74
C LEU A 357 -12.83 -5.63 6.79
N SER A 358 -11.59 -5.85 7.23
CA SER A 358 -10.56 -6.54 6.45
C SER A 358 -10.90 -8.01 6.21
N SER A 359 -11.56 -8.67 7.18
CA SER A 359 -12.10 -10.02 6.99
C SER A 359 -13.20 -10.08 5.94
N PHE A 360 -14.05 -9.05 5.86
CA PHE A 360 -15.07 -8.95 4.82
C PHE A 360 -14.44 -8.86 3.44
N SER A 361 -13.47 -7.95 3.26
CA SER A 361 -12.71 -7.78 2.01
C SER A 361 -11.96 -9.04 1.61
N THR A 362 -11.34 -9.74 2.58
CA THR A 362 -10.68 -11.04 2.37
C THR A 362 -11.65 -12.08 1.84
N GLY A 363 -12.82 -12.24 2.47
CA GLY A 363 -13.84 -13.19 2.04
C GLY A 363 -14.36 -12.90 0.63
N MET A 364 -14.50 -11.62 0.26
CA MET A 364 -14.86 -11.24 -1.11
C MET A 364 -13.76 -11.57 -2.12
N ALA A 365 -12.50 -11.24 -1.81
CA ALA A 365 -11.35 -11.50 -2.70
C ALA A 365 -11.17 -13.00 -2.96
N THR A 366 -11.36 -13.83 -1.94
CA THR A 366 -11.22 -15.30 -2.04
C THR A 366 -12.51 -16.00 -2.46
N GLY A 367 -13.64 -15.30 -2.48
CA GLY A 367 -14.96 -15.85 -2.84
C GLY A 367 -15.55 -16.78 -1.78
N ILE A 368 -15.16 -16.64 -0.51
CA ILE A 368 -15.60 -17.48 0.62
C ILE A 368 -16.81 -16.84 1.32
N LEU A 369 -18.03 -17.22 0.95
CA LEU A 369 -19.27 -16.58 1.43
C LEU A 369 -19.43 -16.60 2.96
N HIS A 370 -19.11 -17.71 3.60
CA HIS A 370 -19.33 -17.86 5.04
C HIS A 370 -18.47 -16.88 5.84
N LEU A 371 -17.25 -16.59 5.35
CA LEU A 371 -16.35 -15.60 5.92
C LEU A 371 -16.91 -14.20 5.73
N THR A 372 -17.32 -13.85 4.50
CA THR A 372 -17.94 -12.55 4.19
C THR A 372 -19.17 -12.30 5.06
N ARG A 373 -20.09 -13.27 5.16
CA ARG A 373 -21.30 -13.15 5.97
C ARG A 373 -20.99 -12.98 7.44
N ARG A 374 -20.07 -13.77 7.99
CA ARG A 374 -19.69 -13.68 9.41
C ARG A 374 -19.07 -12.33 9.73
N ALA A 375 -18.18 -11.84 8.86
CA ALA A 375 -17.57 -10.53 8.97
C ALA A 375 -18.61 -9.40 8.90
N SER A 376 -19.58 -9.46 7.99
CA SER A 376 -20.68 -8.48 7.90
C SER A 376 -21.50 -8.43 9.19
N VAL A 377 -21.84 -9.57 9.77
CA VAL A 377 -22.61 -9.63 11.03
C VAL A 377 -21.82 -9.00 12.18
N THR A 378 -20.52 -9.30 12.30
CA THR A 378 -19.65 -8.73 13.33
C THR A 378 -19.47 -7.22 13.16
N LEU A 379 -19.28 -6.76 11.92
CA LEU A 379 -19.19 -5.33 11.61
C LEU A 379 -20.51 -4.63 11.97
N PHE A 380 -21.65 -5.14 11.50
CA PHE A 380 -22.97 -4.58 11.80
C PHE A 380 -23.28 -4.55 13.30
N ALA A 381 -22.91 -5.59 14.05
CA ALA A 381 -23.07 -5.63 15.50
C ALA A 381 -22.23 -4.55 16.19
N GLY A 382 -20.97 -4.36 15.78
CA GLY A 382 -20.10 -3.30 16.31
C GLY A 382 -20.63 -1.90 15.99
N VAL A 383 -21.07 -1.68 14.75
CA VAL A 383 -21.64 -0.41 14.31
C VAL A 383 -22.90 -0.07 15.11
N THR A 384 -23.81 -1.03 15.25
CA THR A 384 -25.05 -0.86 16.03
C THR A 384 -24.76 -0.55 17.50
N LEU A 385 -23.77 -1.24 18.09
CA LEU A 385 -23.38 -1.04 19.48
C LEU A 385 -22.77 0.35 19.70
N ALA A 386 -21.83 0.77 18.86
CA ALA A 386 -21.23 2.10 18.93
C ALA A 386 -22.26 3.22 18.75
N LEU A 387 -23.16 3.06 17.77
CA LEU A 387 -24.25 4.00 17.52
C LEU A 387 -25.15 4.13 18.76
N LEU A 388 -25.58 3.01 19.34
CA LEU A 388 -26.42 3.00 20.54
C LEU A 388 -25.74 3.70 21.72
N ILE A 389 -24.45 3.43 21.96
CA ILE A 389 -23.69 4.09 23.02
C ILE A 389 -23.64 5.61 22.80
N SER A 390 -23.34 6.06 21.57
CA SER A 390 -23.27 7.49 21.26
C SER A 390 -24.62 8.20 21.39
N ILE A 391 -25.73 7.57 20.98
CA ILE A 391 -27.09 8.11 21.18
C ILE A 391 -27.41 8.22 22.68
N VAL A 392 -27.19 7.14 23.44
CA VAL A 392 -27.49 7.11 24.88
C VAL A 392 -26.67 8.19 25.62
N MET A 393 -25.38 8.30 25.30
CA MET A 393 -24.51 9.32 25.87
C MET A 393 -24.95 10.74 25.48
N GLY A 394 -25.30 10.98 24.21
CA GLY A 394 -25.80 12.28 23.75
C GLY A 394 -27.12 12.70 24.38
N VAL A 395 -28.00 11.74 24.71
CA VAL A 395 -29.25 12.02 25.43
C VAL A 395 -29.00 12.30 26.92
N ILE A 396 -28.01 11.65 27.54
CA ILE A 396 -27.67 11.83 28.96
C ILE A 396 -26.88 13.13 29.19
N LEU A 397 -26.03 13.51 28.24
CA LEU A 397 -25.15 14.68 28.29
C LEU A 397 -25.76 15.80 27.44
N PRO A 398 -26.58 16.69 28.02
CA PRO A 398 -27.25 17.73 27.24
C PRO A 398 -26.23 18.71 26.65
N ILE A 399 -26.25 18.82 25.32
CA ILE A 399 -25.57 19.85 24.54
C ILE A 399 -26.62 20.47 23.62
N ASP A 400 -26.60 21.80 23.48
CA ASP A 400 -27.60 22.53 22.69
C ASP A 400 -27.17 22.75 21.23
N THR A 401 -25.85 22.73 20.95
CA THR A 401 -25.29 23.02 19.63
C THR A 401 -24.20 22.03 19.22
N PRO A 402 -24.15 21.58 17.96
CA PRO A 402 -23.03 20.77 17.46
C PRO A 402 -21.68 21.44 17.66
N THR A 403 -20.64 20.66 17.99
CA THR A 403 -19.26 21.14 18.06
C THR A 403 -18.61 21.20 16.67
N ASP A 404 -17.51 21.93 16.52
CA ASP A 404 -16.79 22.03 15.24
C ASP A 404 -16.31 20.66 14.74
N GLU A 405 -15.83 19.80 15.64
CA GLU A 405 -15.45 18.42 15.30
C GLU A 405 -16.65 17.62 14.78
N MET A 406 -17.87 17.85 15.30
CA MET A 406 -19.08 17.21 14.77
C MET A 406 -19.42 17.73 13.37
N LEU A 407 -19.44 19.06 13.20
CA LEU A 407 -19.76 19.72 11.93
C LEU A 407 -18.80 19.35 10.80
N ALA A 408 -17.51 19.22 11.11
CA ALA A 408 -16.48 18.76 10.16
C ALA A 408 -16.75 17.35 9.62
N ARG A 409 -17.55 16.54 10.33
CA ARG A 409 -17.94 15.18 9.90
C ARG A 409 -19.35 15.14 9.30
N GLY A 410 -20.14 16.22 9.46
CA GLY A 410 -21.44 16.41 8.82
C GLY A 410 -21.37 16.92 7.37
N SER A 411 -20.19 17.35 6.92
CA SER A 411 -19.98 17.95 5.60
C SER A 411 -18.97 17.14 4.76
N PRO A 412 -19.33 15.90 4.34
CA PRO A 412 -18.43 15.02 3.58
C PRO A 412 -17.94 15.68 2.29
N ASN A 413 -16.64 15.51 1.98
CA ASN A 413 -16.01 16.06 0.79
C ASN A 413 -15.25 14.99 -0.03
N LEU A 414 -14.81 15.35 -1.23
CA LEU A 414 -14.09 14.42 -2.11
C LEU A 414 -12.71 13.99 -1.57
N LEU A 415 -12.08 14.80 -0.72
CA LEU A 415 -10.80 14.44 -0.08
C LEU A 415 -10.99 13.32 0.96
N ASP A 416 -12.12 13.28 1.65
CA ASP A 416 -12.45 12.18 2.58
C ASP A 416 -12.50 10.84 1.85
N ALA A 417 -13.10 10.83 0.64
CA ALA A 417 -13.12 9.65 -0.23
C ALA A 417 -11.71 9.22 -0.65
N ALA A 418 -10.83 10.16 -0.98
CA ALA A 418 -9.44 9.88 -1.32
C ALA A 418 -8.67 9.31 -0.12
N ILE A 419 -8.86 9.87 1.08
CA ILE A 419 -8.27 9.37 2.33
C ILE A 419 -8.74 7.95 2.62
N ALA A 420 -10.04 7.66 2.45
CA ALA A 420 -10.59 6.32 2.65
C ALA A 420 -10.00 5.29 1.67
N LEU A 421 -9.85 5.64 0.38
CA LEU A 421 -9.21 4.80 -0.63
C LEU A 421 -7.76 4.49 -0.28
N VAL A 422 -6.97 5.51 0.07
CA VAL A 422 -5.56 5.32 0.45
C VAL A 422 -5.45 4.50 1.73
N SER A 423 -6.31 4.75 2.72
CA SER A 423 -6.32 4.02 3.99
C SER A 423 -6.64 2.54 3.79
N GLY A 424 -7.60 2.20 2.93
CA GLY A 424 -7.89 0.80 2.58
C GLY A 424 -6.75 0.11 1.85
N GLY A 425 -6.08 0.81 0.92
CA GLY A 425 -4.88 0.28 0.24
C GLY A 425 -3.72 0.02 1.21
N VAL A 426 -3.41 0.98 2.08
CA VAL A 426 -2.40 0.82 3.14
C VAL A 426 -2.76 -0.33 4.06
N ALA A 427 -4.03 -0.45 4.45
CA ALA A 427 -4.49 -1.49 5.34
C ALA A 427 -4.37 -2.89 4.75
N ALA A 428 -4.83 -3.10 3.51
CA ALA A 428 -4.65 -4.37 2.81
C ALA A 428 -3.17 -4.69 2.61
N TYR A 429 -2.35 -3.69 2.24
CA TYR A 429 -0.92 -3.92 2.05
C TYR A 429 -0.22 -4.34 3.35
N ALA A 430 -0.51 -3.63 4.44
CA ALA A 430 0.06 -3.91 5.76
C ALA A 430 -0.43 -5.22 6.38
N THR A 431 -1.69 -5.59 6.17
CA THR A 431 -2.22 -6.89 6.64
C THR A 431 -1.70 -8.06 5.83
N ALA A 432 -1.43 -7.86 4.54
CA ALA A 432 -0.88 -8.89 3.68
C ALA A 432 0.64 -9.10 3.85
N ARG A 433 1.40 -8.06 4.19
CA ARG A 433 2.86 -8.13 4.36
C ARG A 433 3.29 -8.32 5.80
N LYS A 434 3.94 -9.45 6.07
CA LYS A 434 4.66 -9.67 7.32
C LYS A 434 5.89 -8.78 7.38
N GLY A 435 5.94 -7.94 8.41
CA GLY A 435 6.97 -6.90 8.59
C GLY A 435 6.38 -5.52 8.78
N ILE A 436 5.12 -5.31 8.37
CA ILE A 436 4.40 -4.08 8.67
C ILE A 436 3.50 -4.30 9.88
N PRO A 437 3.63 -3.50 10.95
CA PRO A 437 2.78 -3.63 12.12
C PRO A 437 1.30 -3.46 11.73
N ALA A 438 0.46 -4.44 12.06
CA ALA A 438 -0.98 -4.37 11.83
C ALA A 438 -1.63 -3.14 12.50
N ALA A 439 -1.02 -2.62 13.57
CA ALA A 439 -1.45 -1.39 14.24
C ALA A 439 -1.44 -0.18 13.29
N LEU A 440 -0.49 -0.09 12.34
CA LEU A 440 -0.39 1.03 11.40
C LEU A 440 -1.62 1.09 10.48
N ALA A 441 -2.08 -0.07 10.02
CA ALA A 441 -3.31 -0.20 9.26
C ALA A 441 -4.55 0.13 10.10
N GLY A 442 -4.53 -0.26 11.38
CA GLY A 442 -5.59 0.05 12.35
C GLY A 442 -5.79 1.54 12.52
N VAL A 443 -4.70 2.30 12.67
CA VAL A 443 -4.77 3.77 12.79
C VAL A 443 -5.42 4.42 11.58
N ALA A 444 -5.02 4.01 10.36
CA ALA A 444 -5.52 4.59 9.12
C ALA A 444 -7.03 4.35 8.94
N ILE A 445 -7.51 3.13 9.18
CA ILE A 445 -8.94 2.80 9.04
C ILE A 445 -9.76 3.41 10.16
N ALA A 446 -9.29 3.36 11.41
CA ALA A 446 -10.06 3.83 12.54
C ALA A 446 -10.32 5.34 12.49
N ALA A 447 -9.39 6.11 11.92
CA ALA A 447 -9.56 7.54 11.70
C ALA A 447 -10.77 7.88 10.82
N ALA A 448 -11.10 6.99 9.87
CA ALA A 448 -12.19 7.20 8.92
C ALA A 448 -13.56 6.71 9.43
N LEU A 449 -13.63 5.87 10.48
CA LEU A 449 -14.87 5.15 10.83
C LEU A 449 -15.50 5.58 12.15
N MET A 450 -14.73 5.61 13.24
CA MET A 450 -15.32 5.73 14.57
C MET A 450 -15.96 7.11 14.84
N PRO A 451 -15.29 8.23 14.51
CA PRO A 451 -15.87 9.54 14.79
C PRO A 451 -17.14 9.83 13.96
N PRO A 452 -17.18 9.61 12.62
CA PRO A 452 -18.42 9.79 11.86
C PRO A 452 -19.56 8.96 12.43
N LEU A 453 -19.30 7.71 12.83
CA LEU A 453 -20.31 6.85 13.44
C LEU A 453 -20.88 7.41 14.75
N CYS A 454 -20.02 7.93 15.63
CA CYS A 454 -20.46 8.59 16.85
C CYS A 454 -21.16 9.94 16.58
N THR A 455 -20.75 10.68 15.54
CA THR A 455 -21.42 11.90 15.09
C THR A 455 -22.83 11.61 14.60
N ILE A 456 -23.09 10.49 13.92
CA ILE A 456 -24.46 10.06 13.56
C ILE A 456 -25.33 9.94 14.82
N GLY A 457 -24.84 9.23 15.83
CA GLY A 457 -25.60 9.03 17.07
C GLY A 457 -25.82 10.33 17.85
N LEU A 458 -24.83 11.22 17.87
CA LEU A 458 -24.96 12.53 18.48
C LEU A 458 -25.90 13.46 17.69
N GLY A 459 -25.87 13.45 16.35
CA GLY A 459 -26.81 14.21 15.53
C GLY A 459 -28.25 13.77 15.77
N ILE A 460 -28.49 12.46 15.89
CA ILE A 460 -29.80 11.91 16.29
C ILE A 460 -30.20 12.40 17.69
N ALA A 461 -29.28 12.41 18.66
CA ALA A 461 -29.55 12.88 20.01
C ALA A 461 -29.86 14.38 20.06
N LEU A 462 -29.15 15.20 19.27
CA LEU A 462 -29.36 16.64 19.11
C LEU A 462 -30.61 17.00 18.28
N ARG A 463 -31.21 16.02 17.59
CA ARG A 463 -32.27 16.20 16.58
C ARG A 463 -31.82 17.02 15.37
N ASP A 464 -30.52 17.06 15.12
CA ASP A 464 -29.93 17.63 13.92
C ASP A 464 -29.84 16.53 12.86
N ILE A 465 -30.87 16.48 12.00
CA ILE A 465 -31.00 15.46 10.97
C ILE A 465 -29.96 15.66 9.87
N ASP A 466 -29.62 16.91 9.54
CA ASP A 466 -28.66 17.23 8.49
C ASP A 466 -27.26 16.76 8.86
N LEU A 467 -26.85 17.04 10.11
CA LEU A 467 -25.60 16.51 10.67
C LEU A 467 -25.57 14.98 10.65
N ALA A 468 -26.66 14.33 11.06
CA ALA A 468 -26.75 12.88 11.10
C ALA A 468 -26.67 12.25 9.70
N ILE A 469 -27.35 12.84 8.70
CA ILE A 469 -27.32 12.39 7.31
C ILE A 469 -25.93 12.58 6.71
N GLY A 470 -25.31 13.74 6.90
CA GLY A 470 -23.97 14.04 6.41
C GLY A 470 -22.92 13.10 6.99
N ALA A 471 -22.93 12.88 8.30
CA ALA A 471 -22.04 11.94 8.97
C ALA A 471 -22.29 10.49 8.56
N ASN A 472 -23.55 10.12 8.30
CA ASN A 472 -23.90 8.79 7.80
C ASN A 472 -23.40 8.57 6.38
N LEU A 473 -23.51 9.58 5.52
CA LEU A 473 -22.98 9.52 4.17
C LEU A 473 -21.45 9.37 4.18
N LEU A 474 -20.75 10.17 5.01
CA LEU A 474 -19.31 10.05 5.22
C LEU A 474 -18.93 8.64 5.68
N PHE A 475 -19.61 8.12 6.70
CA PHE A 475 -19.36 6.79 7.25
C PHE A 475 -19.54 5.67 6.22
N LEU A 476 -20.67 5.66 5.50
CA LEU A 476 -20.96 4.65 4.48
C LEU A 476 -19.98 4.74 3.30
N ALA A 477 -19.62 5.96 2.89
CA ALA A 477 -18.63 6.16 1.84
C ALA A 477 -17.26 5.63 2.25
N ASN A 478 -16.82 5.91 3.47
CA ASN A 478 -15.55 5.43 3.99
C ASN A 478 -15.50 3.90 4.01
N ILE A 479 -16.57 3.24 4.47
CA ILE A 479 -16.67 1.77 4.40
C ILE A 479 -16.55 1.28 2.96
N ALA A 480 -17.31 1.86 2.02
CA ALA A 480 -17.31 1.42 0.63
C ALA A 480 -15.93 1.58 -0.04
N PHE A 481 -15.30 2.74 0.12
CA PHE A 481 -13.99 3.03 -0.46
C PHE A 481 -12.86 2.20 0.18
N ILE A 482 -12.88 2.00 1.50
CA ILE A 482 -11.90 1.14 2.17
C ILE A 482 -12.03 -0.29 1.66
N ILE A 483 -13.24 -0.84 1.61
CA ILE A 483 -13.48 -2.20 1.10
C ILE A 483 -13.06 -2.33 -0.37
N ALA A 484 -13.38 -1.33 -1.20
CA ALA A 484 -12.98 -1.30 -2.61
C ALA A 484 -11.46 -1.33 -2.77
N ALA A 485 -10.76 -0.48 -2.02
CA ALA A 485 -9.30 -0.41 -2.06
C ALA A 485 -8.65 -1.70 -1.51
N GLU A 486 -9.16 -2.26 -0.41
CA GLU A 486 -8.67 -3.54 0.12
C GLU A 486 -8.87 -4.68 -0.88
N TYR A 487 -10.05 -4.78 -1.48
CA TYR A 487 -10.35 -5.79 -2.49
C TYR A 487 -9.42 -5.69 -3.70
N ILE A 488 -9.24 -4.48 -4.26
CA ILE A 488 -8.33 -4.24 -5.39
C ILE A 488 -6.89 -4.60 -5.02
N THR A 489 -6.45 -4.23 -3.81
CA THR A 489 -5.09 -4.52 -3.33
C THR A 489 -4.87 -6.02 -3.15
N PHE A 490 -5.84 -6.75 -2.60
CA PHE A 490 -5.75 -8.21 -2.49
C PHE A 490 -5.73 -8.91 -3.85
N LEU A 491 -6.55 -8.46 -4.81
CA LEU A 491 -6.47 -8.96 -6.19
C LEU A 491 -5.10 -8.67 -6.82
N TRP A 492 -4.57 -7.46 -6.63
CA TRP A 492 -3.24 -7.08 -7.11
C TRP A 492 -2.13 -7.97 -6.52
N MET A 493 -2.31 -8.42 -5.28
CA MET A 493 -1.42 -9.38 -4.59
C MET A 493 -1.67 -10.85 -4.97
N GLY A 494 -2.53 -11.15 -5.93
CA GLY A 494 -2.79 -12.51 -6.42
C GLY A 494 -3.76 -13.32 -5.56
N MET A 495 -4.52 -12.68 -4.66
CA MET A 495 -5.63 -13.35 -3.98
C MET A 495 -6.78 -13.55 -4.96
N HIS A 496 -6.91 -14.76 -5.50
CA HIS A 496 -8.02 -15.15 -6.36
C HIS A 496 -8.73 -16.39 -5.81
N PRO A 497 -10.02 -16.58 -6.12
CA PRO A 497 -10.71 -17.83 -5.82
C PRO A 497 -10.01 -18.97 -6.56
N THR A 498 -9.59 -20.00 -5.83
CA THR A 498 -8.94 -21.19 -6.39
C THR A 498 -9.89 -22.36 -6.23
N GLU A 499 -10.08 -23.19 -7.26
CA GLU A 499 -11.05 -24.31 -7.23
C GLU A 499 -10.72 -25.35 -6.14
N ASP A 500 -9.45 -25.46 -5.74
CA ASP A 500 -9.00 -26.34 -4.66
C ASP A 500 -9.35 -25.84 -3.24
N ARG A 501 -9.87 -24.62 -3.09
CA ARG A 501 -10.19 -24.02 -1.78
C ARG A 501 -11.65 -24.28 -1.40
N GLU A 502 -11.84 -24.96 -0.28
CA GLU A 502 -13.19 -25.26 0.24
C GLU A 502 -14.04 -24.00 0.42
N GLY A 503 -15.18 -23.96 -0.29
CA GLY A 503 -16.14 -22.87 -0.22
C GLY A 503 -15.79 -21.61 -1.03
N ALA A 504 -14.70 -21.63 -1.81
CA ALA A 504 -14.37 -20.55 -2.75
C ALA A 504 -15.20 -20.66 -4.03
N SER A 505 -15.83 -19.56 -4.45
CA SER A 505 -16.61 -19.50 -5.70
C SER A 505 -16.19 -18.32 -6.57
N LEU A 506 -15.73 -18.62 -7.80
CA LEU A 506 -15.38 -17.62 -8.83
C LEU A 506 -16.57 -16.72 -9.18
N ASN A 507 -17.76 -17.30 -9.35
CA ASN A 507 -18.98 -16.55 -9.66
C ASN A 507 -19.36 -15.59 -8.53
N GLN A 508 -19.12 -16.00 -7.29
CA GLN A 508 -19.44 -15.20 -6.13
C GLN A 508 -18.47 -14.03 -5.95
N SER A 509 -17.16 -14.26 -6.15
CA SER A 509 -16.17 -13.17 -6.14
C SER A 509 -16.45 -12.14 -7.24
N ARG A 510 -16.82 -12.60 -8.46
CA ARG A 510 -17.25 -11.72 -9.55
C ARG A 510 -18.51 -10.92 -9.21
N ALA A 511 -19.51 -11.56 -8.61
CA ALA A 511 -20.73 -10.88 -8.18
C ALA A 511 -20.44 -9.79 -7.14
N TRP A 512 -19.60 -10.09 -6.14
CA TRP A 512 -19.16 -9.11 -5.15
C TRP A 512 -18.42 -7.92 -5.78
N TRP A 513 -17.57 -8.17 -6.78
CA TRP A 513 -16.90 -7.09 -7.50
C TRP A 513 -17.89 -6.16 -8.22
N ILE A 514 -18.89 -6.72 -8.92
CA ILE A 514 -19.92 -5.92 -9.60
C ILE A 514 -20.70 -5.07 -8.59
N VAL A 515 -21.14 -5.68 -7.48
CA VAL A 515 -21.88 -5.00 -6.42
C VAL A 515 -21.05 -3.86 -5.83
N LEU A 516 -19.78 -4.13 -5.49
CA LEU A 516 -18.86 -3.14 -4.92
C LEU A 516 -18.58 -2.00 -5.90
N PHE A 517 -18.39 -2.31 -7.19
CA PHE A 517 -18.18 -1.31 -8.23
C PHE A 517 -19.40 -0.39 -8.39
N VAL A 518 -20.60 -0.96 -8.43
CA VAL A 518 -21.85 -0.19 -8.51
C VAL A 518 -22.03 0.70 -7.29
N ILE A 519 -21.82 0.18 -6.07
CA ILE A 519 -21.92 0.97 -4.83
C ILE A 519 -20.90 2.11 -4.84
N THR A 520 -19.65 1.82 -5.20
CA THR A 520 -18.57 2.82 -5.24
C THR A 520 -18.88 3.94 -6.24
N ILE A 521 -19.39 3.61 -7.43
CA ILE A 521 -19.81 4.61 -8.42
C ILE A 521 -20.96 5.45 -7.89
N ILE A 522 -21.98 4.84 -7.29
CA ILE A 522 -23.13 5.59 -6.75
C ILE A 522 -22.67 6.57 -5.68
N VAL A 523 -21.83 6.12 -4.73
CA VAL A 523 -21.28 6.98 -3.68
C VAL A 523 -20.44 8.11 -4.27
N LEU A 524 -19.56 7.81 -5.23
CA LEU A 524 -18.74 8.82 -5.89
C LEU A 524 -19.59 9.87 -6.62
N LEU A 525 -20.67 9.44 -7.28
CA LEU A 525 -21.62 10.36 -7.93
C LEU A 525 -22.33 11.26 -6.91
N VAL A 526 -22.72 10.73 -5.75
CA VAL A 526 -23.32 11.53 -4.67
C VAL A 526 -22.32 12.56 -4.14
N PHE A 527 -21.07 12.15 -3.88
CA PHE A 527 -20.01 13.07 -3.44
C PHE A 527 -19.71 14.16 -4.47
N ALA A 528 -19.64 13.78 -5.76
CA ALA A 528 -19.44 14.74 -6.85
C ALA A 528 -20.59 15.75 -6.92
N ARG A 529 -21.84 15.31 -6.71
CA ARG A 529 -23.02 16.18 -6.68
C ARG A 529 -23.00 17.15 -5.48
N LEU A 530 -22.67 16.67 -4.29
CA LEU A 530 -22.57 17.52 -3.10
C LEU A 530 -21.43 18.53 -3.23
N THR A 531 -20.28 18.09 -3.75
CA THR A 531 -19.14 18.98 -4.00
C THR A 531 -19.48 20.03 -5.06
N SER A 532 -20.19 19.65 -6.14
CA SER A 532 -20.63 20.62 -7.14
C SER A 532 -21.59 21.64 -6.57
N GLN A 533 -22.55 21.21 -5.73
CA GLN A 533 -23.49 22.12 -5.07
C GLN A 533 -22.77 23.13 -4.17
N ALA A 534 -21.79 22.69 -3.38
CA ALA A 534 -21.00 23.57 -2.52
C ALA A 534 -20.16 24.58 -3.33
N VAL A 535 -19.60 24.16 -4.47
CA VAL A 535 -18.84 25.06 -5.37
C VAL A 535 -19.78 26.06 -6.03
N ASP A 536 -20.95 25.63 -6.49
CA ASP A 536 -21.96 26.50 -7.10
C ASP A 536 -22.41 27.59 -6.10
N GLU A 537 -22.72 27.22 -4.86
CA GLU A 537 -23.09 28.17 -3.80
C GLU A 537 -21.96 29.17 -3.48
N ALA A 538 -20.71 28.71 -3.45
CA ALA A 538 -19.56 29.59 -3.22
C ALA A 538 -19.38 30.61 -4.36
N GLN A 539 -19.54 30.18 -5.61
CA GLN A 539 -19.47 31.06 -6.78
C GLN A 539 -20.62 32.07 -6.83
N ILE A 540 -21.84 31.64 -6.47
CA ILE A 540 -23.01 32.52 -6.39
C ILE A 540 -22.79 33.58 -5.31
N ARG A 541 -22.27 33.18 -4.14
CA ARG A 541 -21.94 34.09 -3.04
C ARG A 541 -20.90 35.12 -3.45
N GLU A 542 -19.83 34.70 -4.14
CA GLU A 542 -18.80 35.59 -4.66
C GLU A 542 -19.37 36.59 -5.68
N ARG A 543 -20.23 36.13 -6.60
CA ARG A 543 -20.94 37.02 -7.54
C ARG A 543 -21.86 38.01 -6.85
N LEU A 544 -22.63 37.56 -5.86
CA LEU A 544 -23.51 38.45 -5.08
C LEU A 544 -22.71 39.53 -4.35
N GLN A 545 -21.55 39.19 -3.78
CA GLN A 545 -20.65 40.16 -3.15
C GLN A 545 -20.02 41.12 -4.17
N ALA A 546 -19.63 40.64 -5.36
CA ALA A 546 -18.97 41.46 -6.37
C ALA A 546 -19.93 42.40 -7.10
N GLU A 547 -21.15 41.94 -7.42
CA GLU A 547 -22.07 42.62 -8.33
C GLU A 547 -23.25 43.30 -7.60
N ALA A 548 -23.77 42.71 -6.52
CA ALA A 548 -24.96 43.21 -5.84
C ALA A 548 -24.66 43.93 -4.51
N PHE A 549 -23.66 43.48 -3.75
CA PHE A 549 -23.37 43.97 -2.39
C PHE A 549 -21.93 44.49 -2.27
N GLN A 550 -21.61 45.60 -2.95
CA GLN A 550 -20.26 46.15 -3.00
C GLN A 550 -19.78 46.63 -1.62
N GLY A 551 -18.74 46.00 -1.09
CA GLY A 551 -18.22 46.33 0.24
C GLY A 551 -18.99 45.68 1.40
N ALA A 552 -19.91 44.76 1.10
CA ALA A 552 -20.61 43.95 2.09
C ALA A 552 -20.33 42.46 1.87
N ALA A 553 -20.27 41.69 2.95
CA ALA A 553 -19.99 40.28 2.92
C ALA A 553 -21.30 39.48 3.04
N VAL A 554 -21.64 38.70 2.01
CA VAL A 554 -22.67 37.66 2.12
C VAL A 554 -22.12 36.54 3.00
N VAL A 555 -22.63 36.41 4.22
CA VAL A 555 -22.17 35.45 5.24
C VAL A 555 -22.87 34.11 5.06
N GLU A 556 -24.18 34.16 4.81
CA GLU A 556 -25.03 32.99 4.69
C GLU A 556 -25.85 33.09 3.40
N TYR A 557 -25.94 31.97 2.71
CA TYR A 557 -26.70 31.78 1.48
C TYR A 557 -27.49 30.49 1.65
N GLN A 558 -28.82 30.59 1.75
CA GLN A 558 -29.67 29.43 1.95
C GLN A 558 -30.80 29.42 0.92
N VAL A 559 -30.96 28.28 0.24
CA VAL A 559 -32.03 28.08 -0.74
C VAL A 559 -33.09 27.18 -0.13
N ILE A 560 -34.30 27.70 0.04
CA ILE A 560 -35.45 26.96 0.53
C ILE A 560 -36.25 26.53 -0.69
N THR A 561 -36.37 25.21 -0.88
CA THR A 561 -37.08 24.63 -2.02
C THR A 561 -38.60 24.66 -1.78
N SER A 562 -39.18 25.85 -1.78
CA SER A 562 -40.63 26.11 -1.75
C SER A 562 -41.14 26.47 -3.15
N VAL A 563 -42.46 26.69 -3.28
CA VAL A 563 -43.09 27.19 -4.51
C VAL A 563 -43.81 28.49 -4.18
N PRO A 564 -43.31 29.67 -4.60
CA PRO A 564 -42.08 29.91 -5.37
C PRO A 564 -40.80 29.59 -4.60
N LEU A 565 -39.66 29.43 -5.30
CA LEU A 565 -38.36 29.17 -4.68
C LEU A 565 -37.99 30.35 -3.76
N GLU A 566 -37.62 30.08 -2.51
CA GLU A 566 -37.20 31.12 -1.55
C GLU A 566 -35.68 31.10 -1.40
N VAL A 567 -35.04 32.28 -1.38
CA VAL A 567 -33.61 32.42 -1.11
C VAL A 567 -33.42 33.39 0.04
N HIS A 568 -32.72 32.94 1.08
CA HIS A 568 -32.40 33.74 2.27
C HIS A 568 -30.91 34.10 2.26
N LEU A 569 -30.62 35.39 2.36
CA LEU A 569 -29.27 35.93 2.43
C LEU A 569 -29.04 36.58 3.80
N LEU A 570 -27.95 36.24 4.47
CA LEU A 570 -27.43 37.01 5.59
C LEU A 570 -26.28 37.86 5.08
N VAL A 571 -26.49 39.19 4.98
CA VAL A 571 -25.50 40.12 4.47
C VAL A 571 -24.94 40.94 5.63
N GLN A 572 -23.63 40.92 5.78
CA GLN A 572 -22.90 41.67 6.81
C GLN A 572 -22.23 42.87 6.16
N SER A 573 -22.64 44.07 6.55
CA SER A 573 -22.20 45.34 5.99
C SER A 573 -21.83 46.34 7.10
N ASP A 574 -21.00 47.32 6.77
CA ASP A 574 -20.74 48.50 7.60
C ASP A 574 -21.69 49.68 7.28
N HIS A 575 -22.45 49.56 6.19
CA HIS A 575 -23.44 50.53 5.70
C HIS A 575 -24.84 49.89 5.58
N PRO A 576 -25.92 50.68 5.68
CA PRO A 576 -27.27 50.17 5.49
C PRO A 576 -27.48 49.67 4.06
N ILE A 577 -28.04 48.46 3.93
CA ILE A 577 -28.30 47.86 2.61
C ILE A 577 -29.44 48.62 1.93
N THR A 578 -29.19 49.09 0.71
CA THR A 578 -30.15 49.89 -0.06
C THR A 578 -31.13 49.01 -0.84
N PRO A 579 -32.37 49.50 -1.12
CA PRO A 579 -33.31 48.77 -1.96
C PRO A 579 -32.80 48.48 -3.38
N GLU A 580 -31.88 49.30 -3.90
CA GLU A 580 -31.26 49.10 -5.21
C GLU A 580 -30.34 47.87 -5.21
N GLU A 581 -29.54 47.67 -4.15
CA GLU A 581 -28.69 46.48 -3.98
C GLU A 581 -29.51 45.20 -3.84
N VAL A 582 -30.62 45.25 -3.08
CA VAL A 582 -31.55 44.12 -2.97
C VAL A 582 -32.19 43.81 -4.33
N THR A 583 -32.52 44.82 -5.12
CA THR A 583 -33.08 44.63 -6.47
C THR A 583 -32.05 44.06 -7.44
N ALA A 584 -30.79 44.50 -7.36
CA ALA A 584 -29.69 43.91 -8.13
C ALA A 584 -29.44 42.45 -7.75
N ALA A 585 -29.45 42.13 -6.46
CA ALA A 585 -29.35 40.75 -5.96
C ALA A 585 -30.53 39.88 -6.45
N GLN A 586 -31.75 40.40 -6.42
CA GLN A 586 -32.95 39.72 -6.92
C GLN A 586 -32.82 39.41 -8.42
N GLN A 587 -32.42 40.38 -9.25
CA GLN A 587 -32.25 40.17 -10.68
C GLN A 587 -31.17 39.13 -10.99
N LEU A 588 -30.06 39.17 -10.26
CA LEU A 588 -28.95 38.23 -10.43
C LEU A 588 -29.37 36.80 -10.04
N ILE A 589 -30.14 36.65 -8.97
CA ILE A 589 -30.69 35.36 -8.52
C ILE A 589 -31.77 34.84 -9.50
N ASP A 590 -32.67 35.70 -9.98
CA ASP A 590 -33.68 35.32 -10.97
C ASP A 590 -33.03 34.86 -12.28
N GLU A 591 -31.94 35.50 -12.71
CA GLU A 591 -31.16 35.09 -13.88
C GLU A 591 -30.47 33.74 -13.67
N LEU A 592 -29.86 33.53 -12.50
CA LEU A 592 -29.20 32.27 -12.15
C LEU A 592 -30.18 31.08 -12.10
N TYR A 593 -31.33 31.25 -11.47
CA TYR A 593 -32.34 30.19 -11.31
C TYR A 593 -33.33 30.09 -12.46
N LYS A 594 -33.33 31.05 -13.40
CA LYS A 594 -34.25 31.13 -14.55
C LYS A 594 -35.73 31.06 -14.18
N GLN A 595 -36.07 31.53 -12.98
CA GLN A 595 -37.42 31.61 -12.45
C GLN A 595 -37.48 32.77 -11.44
N ASN A 596 -38.67 33.28 -11.15
CA ASN A 596 -38.84 34.27 -10.09
C ASN A 596 -38.63 33.60 -8.73
N VAL A 597 -37.64 34.10 -7.99
CA VAL A 597 -37.29 33.67 -6.63
C VAL A 597 -37.85 34.68 -5.64
N ASP A 598 -38.29 34.23 -4.47
CA ASP A 598 -38.63 35.11 -3.36
C ASP A 598 -37.36 35.34 -2.51
N LEU A 599 -36.75 36.52 -2.64
CA LEU A 599 -35.50 36.87 -1.96
C LEU A 599 -35.77 37.55 -0.62
N THR A 600 -35.31 36.94 0.47
CA THR A 600 -35.25 37.56 1.79
C THR A 600 -33.82 37.93 2.12
N VAL A 601 -33.55 39.22 2.32
CA VAL A 601 -32.24 39.71 2.76
C VAL A 601 -32.32 40.12 4.23
N VAL A 602 -31.53 39.46 5.06
CA VAL A 602 -31.34 39.81 6.47
C VAL A 602 -30.01 40.55 6.57
N GLU A 603 -30.08 41.83 6.92
CA GLU A 603 -28.90 42.65 7.15
C GLU A 603 -28.38 42.45 8.59
N ARG A 604 -27.09 42.17 8.71
CA ARG A 604 -26.33 42.22 9.95
C ARG A 604 -25.33 43.37 9.89
N GLN A 605 -25.78 44.55 10.30
CA GLN A 605 -24.92 45.73 10.31
C GLN A 605 -23.84 45.64 11.41
N ILE A 606 -22.57 45.78 11.03
CA ILE A 606 -21.48 45.94 12.00
C ILE A 606 -21.42 47.41 12.38
N VAL A 607 -22.04 47.75 13.51
CA VAL A 607 -21.82 49.06 14.13
C VAL A 607 -20.49 48.98 14.89
N LEU A 608 -19.40 49.38 14.22
CA LEU A 608 -18.15 49.67 14.91
C LEU A 608 -18.46 50.72 15.99
N PRO A 609 -18.00 50.56 17.24
CA PRO A 609 -18.22 51.56 18.27
C PRO A 609 -17.67 52.88 17.77
N LEU A 610 -18.59 53.81 17.45
CA LEU A 610 -18.24 55.18 17.16
C LEU A 610 -17.52 55.69 18.41
N ASP A 611 -16.22 55.93 18.31
CA ASP A 611 -15.57 56.80 19.26
C ASP A 611 -16.20 58.19 19.03
N PRO A 612 -17.05 58.71 19.93
CA PRO A 612 -17.71 60.00 19.74
C PRO A 612 -16.68 61.12 19.56
N VAL A 613 -15.45 60.92 20.06
CA VAL A 613 -14.32 61.81 19.85
C VAL A 613 -13.83 61.75 18.41
N ALA A 614 -13.79 60.57 17.79
CA ALA A 614 -13.41 60.40 16.40
C ALA A 614 -14.45 60.96 15.43
N GLU A 615 -15.74 60.84 15.74
CA GLU A 615 -16.81 61.45 14.93
C GLU A 615 -16.79 62.98 15.05
N ALA A 616 -16.66 63.52 16.27
CA ALA A 616 -16.49 64.95 16.50
C ALA A 616 -15.24 65.50 15.79
N ALA A 617 -14.13 64.76 15.83
CA ALA A 617 -12.90 65.11 15.14
C ALA A 617 -13.05 65.05 13.61
N SER A 618 -13.71 64.03 13.08
CA SER A 618 -13.98 63.88 11.64
C SER A 618 -14.91 64.97 11.11
N ALA A 619 -15.98 65.29 11.84
CA ALA A 619 -16.89 66.38 11.51
C ALA A 619 -16.19 67.75 11.54
N ALA A 620 -15.35 68.00 12.56
CA ALA A 620 -14.54 69.21 12.66
C ALA A 620 -13.50 69.32 11.53
N LEU A 621 -12.83 68.21 11.16
CA LEU A 621 -11.89 68.19 10.03
C LEU A 621 -12.58 68.53 8.70
N LYS A 622 -13.75 67.94 8.44
CA LYS A 622 -14.54 68.20 7.22
C LYS A 622 -15.03 69.65 7.15
N ALA A 623 -15.40 70.23 8.29
CA ALA A 623 -15.81 71.63 8.38
C ALA A 623 -14.64 72.61 8.17
N ALA A 624 -13.46 72.30 8.71
CA ALA A 624 -12.26 73.12 8.58
C ALA A 624 -11.61 73.04 7.18
N LEU A 625 -11.74 71.89 6.49
CA LEU A 625 -11.13 71.62 5.20
C LEU A 625 -12.18 71.27 4.14
N PRO A 626 -13.04 72.22 3.73
CA PRO A 626 -14.15 71.95 2.81
C PRO A 626 -13.71 71.57 1.38
N ARG A 627 -12.42 71.78 1.05
CA ARG A 627 -11.81 71.44 -0.24
C ARG A 627 -11.06 70.11 -0.23
N ALA A 628 -11.13 69.36 0.87
CA ALA A 628 -10.40 68.11 1.02
C ALA A 628 -11.34 66.96 1.39
N ILE A 629 -11.06 65.78 0.84
CA ILE A 629 -11.74 64.54 1.22
C ILE A 629 -10.97 63.96 2.40
N VAL A 630 -11.65 63.85 3.54
CA VAL A 630 -11.09 63.34 4.79
C VAL A 630 -11.49 61.86 4.95
N SER A 631 -10.52 60.97 5.14
CA SER A 631 -10.70 59.54 5.41
C SER A 631 -9.80 59.06 6.56
N ASP A 632 -10.07 57.86 7.08
CA ASP A 632 -9.26 57.19 8.11
C ASP A 632 -8.91 58.04 9.33
N VAL A 633 -9.91 58.72 9.89
CA VAL A 633 -9.73 59.52 11.11
C VAL A 633 -9.60 58.59 12.30
N ALA A 634 -8.39 58.50 12.85
CA ALA A 634 -8.08 57.74 14.06
C ALA A 634 -7.75 58.69 15.20
N VAL A 635 -8.32 58.43 16.38
CA VAL A 635 -8.03 59.18 17.60
C VAL A 635 -7.27 58.26 18.55
N ILE A 636 -6.07 58.67 18.94
CA ILE A 636 -5.22 57.94 19.88
C ILE A 636 -5.18 58.73 21.19
N GLN A 637 -5.70 58.14 22.26
CA GLN A 637 -5.68 58.76 23.59
C GLN A 637 -4.31 58.62 24.25
N GLY A 638 -3.77 59.74 24.73
CA GLY A 638 -2.51 59.85 25.48
C GLY A 638 -2.51 61.10 26.37
N GLU A 639 -1.35 61.57 26.87
CA GLU A 639 -1.27 62.85 27.62
C GLU A 639 -1.76 64.06 26.81
N ARG A 640 -1.65 63.97 25.47
CA ARG A 640 -2.32 64.82 24.48
C ARG A 640 -3.07 63.89 23.52
N VAL A 641 -4.25 64.32 23.07
CA VAL A 641 -5.04 63.52 22.11
C VAL A 641 -4.37 63.65 20.75
N LEU A 642 -3.93 62.54 20.15
CA LEU A 642 -3.39 62.56 18.79
C LEU A 642 -4.52 62.23 17.82
N VAL A 643 -4.80 63.14 16.89
CA VAL A 643 -5.76 62.90 15.80
C VAL A 643 -4.97 62.68 14.53
N ARG A 644 -5.04 61.45 13.99
CA ARG A 644 -4.46 61.09 12.70
C ARG A 644 -5.55 61.04 11.65
N ALA A 645 -5.34 61.68 10.50
CA ALA A 645 -6.29 61.65 9.40
C ALA A 645 -5.58 61.63 8.04
N ASN A 646 -6.16 60.89 7.09
CA ASN A 646 -5.75 60.93 5.70
C ASN A 646 -6.55 62.02 4.97
N ILE A 647 -5.85 62.91 4.28
CA ILE A 647 -6.48 64.02 3.57
C ILE A 647 -6.09 63.98 2.10
N ARG A 648 -7.09 63.87 1.22
CA ARG A 648 -6.91 64.00 -0.23
C ARG A 648 -7.40 65.36 -0.70
N SER A 649 -6.49 66.16 -1.27
CA SER A 649 -6.85 67.43 -1.90
C SER A 649 -5.89 67.76 -3.05
N SER A 650 -6.33 68.64 -3.95
CA SER A 650 -5.53 69.10 -5.09
C SER A 650 -4.43 70.09 -4.68
N GLN A 651 -4.54 70.71 -3.50
CA GLN A 651 -3.55 71.61 -2.92
C GLN A 651 -3.29 71.22 -1.47
N ALA A 652 -2.04 71.30 -1.03
CA ALA A 652 -1.69 71.07 0.36
C ALA A 652 -2.36 72.14 1.25
N PRO A 653 -2.97 71.76 2.38
CA PRO A 653 -3.59 72.71 3.29
C PRO A 653 -2.52 73.67 3.83
N SER A 654 -2.86 74.96 3.89
CA SER A 654 -1.99 75.99 4.44
C SER A 654 -1.83 75.85 5.95
N SER A 655 -0.74 76.41 6.51
CA SER A 655 -0.52 76.39 7.96
C SER A 655 -1.69 77.02 8.74
N ALA A 656 -2.32 78.06 8.18
CA ALA A 656 -3.49 78.71 8.79
C ALA A 656 -4.74 77.80 8.79
N GLU A 657 -4.94 76.98 7.76
CA GLU A 657 -6.04 76.01 7.69
C GLU A 657 -5.82 74.84 8.66
N LEU A 658 -4.56 74.40 8.82
CA LEU A 658 -4.18 73.37 9.79
C LEU A 658 -4.35 73.84 11.24
N GLU A 659 -3.95 75.08 11.55
CA GLU A 659 -4.16 75.70 12.86
C GLU A 659 -5.66 75.90 13.16
N ALA A 660 -6.45 76.31 12.17
CA ALA A 660 -7.90 76.43 12.31
C ALA A 660 -8.58 75.07 12.53
N ALA A 661 -8.15 74.03 11.81
CA ALA A 661 -8.61 72.67 12.01
C ALA A 661 -8.27 72.18 13.42
N GLN A 662 -7.03 72.35 13.87
CA GLN A 662 -6.60 71.96 15.22
C GLN A 662 -7.42 72.65 16.31
N ALA A 663 -7.73 73.94 16.15
CA ALA A 663 -8.57 74.70 17.09
C ALA A 663 -10.02 74.20 17.14
N GLN A 664 -10.62 73.89 15.98
CA GLN A 664 -11.99 73.35 15.91
C GLN A 664 -12.10 71.95 16.49
N ILE A 665 -11.12 71.08 16.22
CA ILE A 665 -11.07 69.73 16.78
C ILE A 665 -10.84 69.82 18.29
N SER A 666 -9.96 70.71 18.78
CA SER A 666 -9.74 70.91 20.22
C SER A 666 -11.00 71.37 20.94
N ALA A 667 -11.81 72.24 20.31
CA ALA A 667 -13.11 72.65 20.83
C ALA A 667 -14.14 71.52 20.85
N ALA A 668 -14.12 70.63 19.86
CA ALA A 668 -15.04 69.50 19.74
C ALA A 668 -14.70 68.33 20.69
N VAL A 669 -13.41 68.12 20.97
CA VAL A 669 -12.88 67.01 21.78
C VAL A 669 -12.65 67.40 23.25
N GLY A 670 -12.55 68.70 23.56
CA GLY A 670 -12.40 69.20 24.93
C GLY A 670 -11.02 68.97 25.56
N ALA A 671 -10.00 68.66 24.76
CA ALA A 671 -8.63 68.40 25.20
C ALA A 671 -7.60 69.10 24.30
N GLY A 672 -6.34 69.21 24.77
CA GLY A 672 -5.21 69.63 23.94
C GLY A 672 -4.86 68.54 22.93
N ILE A 673 -4.80 68.91 21.64
CA ILE A 673 -4.66 67.96 20.53
C ILE A 673 -3.35 68.17 19.80
N ASP A 674 -2.70 67.08 19.43
CA ASP A 674 -1.67 67.06 18.40
C ASP A 674 -2.28 66.49 17.11
N LEU A 675 -2.13 67.20 15.99
CA LEU A 675 -2.76 66.88 14.72
C LEU A 675 -1.70 66.33 13.75
N ASP A 676 -1.87 65.08 13.33
CA ASP A 676 -0.98 64.38 12.41
C ASP A 676 -1.73 64.10 11.10
N ILE A 677 -1.44 64.88 10.05
CA ILE A 677 -2.15 64.79 8.77
C ILE A 677 -1.22 64.17 7.72
N ALA A 678 -1.64 63.02 7.21
CA ALA A 678 -1.06 62.43 6.02
C ALA A 678 -1.74 63.04 4.78
N PHE A 679 -1.02 63.90 4.07
CA PHE A 679 -1.50 64.55 2.85
C PHE A 679 -1.20 63.68 1.62
N LEU A 680 -2.25 63.27 0.92
CA LEU A 680 -2.18 62.57 -0.36
C LEU A 680 -2.59 63.53 -1.47
N GLN A 681 -1.62 63.97 -2.28
CA GLN A 681 -1.87 64.89 -3.38
C GLN A 681 -2.53 64.16 -4.56
N THR A 682 -3.74 64.60 -4.94
CA THR A 682 -4.36 64.11 -6.18
C THR A 682 -3.77 64.88 -7.37
N ILE A 683 -2.77 64.30 -8.05
CA ILE A 683 -2.23 64.86 -9.29
C ILE A 683 -3.13 64.43 -10.46
N GLN A 684 -3.93 65.34 -11.01
CA GLN A 684 -4.57 65.11 -12.31
C GLN A 684 -3.55 65.34 -13.43
N ILE A 685 -3.04 64.25 -14.00
CA ILE A 685 -2.28 64.30 -15.25
C ILE A 685 -3.28 64.36 -16.40
N ASN A 686 -3.58 65.57 -16.89
CA ASN A 686 -4.27 65.73 -18.17
C ASN A 686 -3.25 65.52 -19.30
N GLY A 687 -3.32 64.36 -19.97
CA GLY A 687 -2.60 64.15 -21.22
C GLY A 687 -2.40 62.69 -21.58
N SER A 688 -2.88 62.32 -22.77
CA SER A 688 -2.67 61.03 -23.44
C SER A 688 -1.23 60.50 -23.37
N ALA A 689 -1.14 59.17 -23.32
CA ALA A 689 -0.04 58.27 -23.73
C ALA A 689 0.62 57.47 -22.60
N ALA A 690 0.43 56.15 -22.70
CA ALA A 690 1.39 55.07 -22.50
C ALA A 690 2.46 55.20 -21.40
N GLY A 691 2.36 54.31 -20.40
CA GLY A 691 3.47 53.54 -19.85
C GLY A 691 4.62 54.30 -19.18
N ALA A 692 4.64 54.29 -17.85
CA ALA A 692 5.86 54.05 -17.06
C ALA A 692 5.48 53.91 -15.57
N GLU A 693 6.07 52.90 -14.94
CA GLU A 693 6.19 52.72 -13.48
C GLU A 693 6.78 53.96 -12.80
N ALA A 694 6.41 54.21 -11.55
CA ALA A 694 7.36 54.49 -10.47
C ALA A 694 6.66 54.58 -9.10
N GLU A 695 7.32 53.98 -8.13
CA GLU A 695 7.08 53.94 -6.68
C GLU A 695 6.80 55.31 -6.04
N LEU A 696 5.81 55.35 -5.13
CA LEU A 696 5.98 55.62 -3.69
C LEU A 696 4.64 55.54 -2.97
#